data_AF-A0A8C4HAW7-F1
#
_entry.id   AF-A0A8C4HAW7-F1
#
_cell.length_a   1.000
_cell.length_b   1.000
_cell.length_c   1.000
_cell.angle_alpha   90.00
_cell.angle_beta   90.00
_cell.angle_gamma   90.00
#
_symmetry.space_group_name_H-M   'P 1'
#
loop_
_entity.id
_entity.type
_entity.pdbx_description
1 polymer ?
#
loop_
_entity_poly.entity_id
_entity_poly.type
_entity_poly.pdbx_seq_one_letter_code
_entity_poly.pdbx_strand_id
1 'polypeptide(L)'
;MSKETNNYKGRYSEPVPTSNLQNDENDFPEFEPFDEDATPRSFAPVGAALSVQHVDMCQQLNKPNHYTTAYDIQNLVVRRGQEFVVRVTFSRPLAEADDFQLEFLIGSNPSPSKGTLVAVTFGSRHGGPWSGQIVEAQGESVLLGITPTADAIVGKFRTYVAIVTSGGMQRTSRDANTDLYLLFNAWCPQDAVFLADEAARREYVMSDYGVIFQGTVSAMSQRNWMYGQFERGVLDACIYILDASRMPIYNRGNIIQLVRKGSAMINSQDDNGVLVGNWSDDYSMGMPPTSWTGSVKILLQYANTGVSICFAQCWVFAGVFNTFLRCLGIPSRVITNFNSAHDNTGNLKTDLIFKTDGTPDRRNTRDSIWNYHCWNEVFIVRPDLPAGLSGWQVVDATPQETSDGHFRCGPASVTAIKEGLLCHPFDSGFVFAEVNSDVVFHKRDRYGTLSPYRVDKTHVGQGIYTQAVGSPAPMDITHTYKYPEGNTHTHTHTHTHTHTHTGPHKYSNTRMCVCVCVCVCVCVCVCAAERVMFRIPAQEYMPHLGSQLSLQFIVTGQADDQSVSAIKVIEMQTPSLTLMVSGQPQVQQEMIVTVSFTNPFNFPLQGVHLAMEGAGLVTHRTRYYSVIEPLSSISWKESFFPRLDGPRCIVAVLDSISLRQVTSSVLICIVHTGYC
;
A
#
# COMPACT_ATOMS: atom_id res chain seq x y z
N MET A 1 -42.63 14.87 20.53
CA MET A 1 -41.70 13.86 21.07
C MET A 1 -42.24 12.46 20.77
N SER A 2 -41.98 11.95 19.56
CA SER A 2 -42.11 10.53 19.28
C SER A 2 -40.86 9.85 19.83
N LYS A 3 -41.02 9.03 20.88
CA LYS A 3 -39.97 8.10 21.30
C LYS A 3 -39.75 7.13 20.14
N GLU A 4 -38.71 7.35 19.34
CA GLU A 4 -38.15 6.27 18.56
C GLU A 4 -37.66 5.21 19.55
N THR A 5 -38.39 4.11 19.62
CA THR A 5 -37.99 2.92 20.36
C THR A 5 -36.74 2.36 19.71
N ASN A 6 -35.58 2.74 20.24
CA ASN A 6 -34.28 2.29 19.77
C ASN A 6 -34.18 0.78 20.07
N ASN A 7 -34.43 -0.06 19.06
CA ASN A 7 -34.52 -1.52 19.17
C ASN A 7 -33.14 -2.21 19.15
N TYR A 8 -32.07 -1.53 19.59
CA TYR A 8 -30.72 -2.10 19.59
C TYR A 8 -30.52 -3.02 20.80
N LYS A 9 -30.59 -4.33 20.57
CA LYS A 9 -30.32 -5.37 21.57
C LYS A 9 -28.86 -5.85 21.47
N GLY A 10 -27.91 -4.93 21.63
CA GLY A 10 -26.47 -5.21 21.59
C GLY A 10 -25.76 -4.93 22.92
N ARG A 11 -24.45 -5.25 23.00
CA ARG A 11 -23.61 -4.89 24.17
C ARG A 11 -23.49 -3.38 24.37
N TYR A 12 -23.57 -2.62 23.28
CA TYR A 12 -23.53 -1.16 23.29
C TYR A 12 -24.95 -0.59 23.11
N SER A 13 -25.20 0.55 23.77
CA SER A 13 -26.46 1.30 23.66
C SER A 13 -26.67 1.89 22.26
N GLU A 14 -25.61 2.02 21.47
CA GLU A 14 -25.60 2.63 20.14
C GLU A 14 -24.63 1.89 19.20
N PRO A 15 -24.83 1.97 17.87
CA PRO A 15 -23.90 1.42 16.88
C PRO A 15 -22.48 2.01 17.03
N VAL A 16 -21.46 1.18 16.83
CA VAL A 16 -20.07 1.65 16.80
C VAL A 16 -19.84 2.47 15.53
N PRO A 17 -19.38 3.74 15.63
CA PRO A 17 -19.10 4.54 14.43
C PRO A 17 -17.89 4.01 13.68
N THR A 18 -18.08 3.69 12.40
CA THR A 18 -17.04 3.16 11.51
C THR A 18 -16.95 3.90 10.18
N SER A 19 -17.81 4.89 9.93
CA SER A 19 -17.90 5.62 8.65
C SER A 19 -17.42 7.06 8.83
N ASN A 20 -16.63 7.56 7.89
CA ASN A 20 -16.07 8.90 7.91
C ASN A 20 -16.55 9.75 6.72
N LEU A 21 -16.86 9.14 5.57
CA LEU A 21 -17.31 9.85 4.36
C LEU A 21 -18.83 9.95 4.22
N GLN A 22 -19.61 9.54 5.23
CA GLN A 22 -21.06 9.73 5.21
C GLN A 22 -21.42 11.23 5.25
N ASN A 23 -22.39 11.63 4.42
CA ASN A 23 -22.93 12.98 4.41
C ASN A 23 -23.88 13.16 5.60
N ASP A 24 -23.33 13.68 6.69
CA ASP A 24 -24.08 14.04 7.90
C ASP A 24 -24.47 15.53 7.82
N GLU A 25 -25.38 15.87 6.91
CA GLU A 25 -25.76 17.27 6.64
C GLU A 25 -26.41 17.99 7.83
N ASN A 26 -27.03 17.26 8.77
CA ASN A 26 -27.76 17.82 9.93
C ASN A 26 -27.49 17.08 11.26
N ASP A 27 -26.28 16.56 11.47
CA ASP A 27 -25.98 15.74 12.67
C ASP A 27 -25.90 16.56 13.96
N PHE A 28 -25.29 17.75 13.94
CA PHE A 28 -24.98 18.49 15.17
C PHE A 28 -25.84 19.76 15.35
N PRO A 29 -26.42 20.00 16.54
CA PRO A 29 -27.35 21.10 16.76
C PRO A 29 -26.66 22.47 16.74
N GLU A 30 -27.23 23.41 15.98
CA GLU A 30 -26.75 24.80 15.91
C GLU A 30 -26.83 25.52 17.27
N PHE A 31 -27.80 25.14 18.11
CA PHE A 31 -27.91 25.66 19.48
C PHE A 31 -28.01 24.52 20.48
N GLU A 32 -27.18 24.55 21.51
CA GLU A 32 -27.18 23.59 22.60
C GLU A 32 -27.34 24.33 23.94
N PRO A 33 -28.50 24.20 24.62
CA PRO A 33 -28.73 24.88 25.89
C PRO A 33 -27.88 24.25 27.02
N PHE A 34 -27.49 25.05 28.00
CA PHE A 34 -26.92 24.51 29.24
C PHE A 34 -28.04 24.04 30.18
N ASP A 35 -27.84 22.89 30.83
CA ASP A 35 -28.86 22.21 31.64
C ASP A 35 -29.31 22.98 32.91
N GLU A 36 -28.63 24.06 33.30
CA GLU A 36 -28.84 24.73 34.59
C GLU A 36 -29.53 26.11 34.58
N ASP A 37 -29.82 26.72 33.42
CA ASP A 37 -30.42 28.06 33.40
C ASP A 37 -31.83 28.07 32.80
N ALA A 38 -32.80 28.48 33.63
CA ALA A 38 -34.13 28.85 33.15
C ALA A 38 -34.01 29.93 32.08
N THR A 39 -34.34 29.61 30.83
CA THR A 39 -34.32 30.59 29.74
C THR A 39 -35.21 31.79 30.10
N PRO A 40 -34.67 33.01 30.21
CA PRO A 40 -35.50 34.18 30.45
C PRO A 40 -36.51 34.31 29.31
N ARG A 41 -37.80 34.51 29.63
CA ARG A 41 -38.87 34.74 28.61
C ARG A 41 -38.71 36.06 27.83
N SER A 42 -37.67 36.84 28.12
CA SER A 42 -37.39 38.14 27.50
C SER A 42 -36.18 38.05 26.58
N PHE A 43 -36.31 38.58 25.37
CA PHE A 43 -35.19 38.81 24.46
C PHE A 43 -34.09 39.62 25.16
N ALA A 44 -32.83 39.19 25.01
CA ALA A 44 -31.68 39.95 25.47
C ALA A 44 -31.69 41.38 24.88
N PRO A 45 -31.17 42.39 25.60
CA PRO A 45 -31.09 43.75 25.06
C PRO A 45 -30.31 43.74 23.74
N VAL A 46 -30.80 44.51 22.76
CA VAL A 46 -30.20 44.66 21.43
C VAL A 46 -28.83 45.35 21.54
N GLY A 47 -27.82 44.56 21.85
CA GLY A 47 -26.41 44.80 21.53
C GLY A 47 -25.95 43.58 20.72
N ALA A 48 -25.37 43.79 19.54
CA ALA A 48 -25.13 42.74 18.55
C ALA A 48 -24.43 41.51 19.17
N ALA A 49 -25.20 40.44 19.39
CA ALA A 49 -24.68 39.16 19.80
C ALA A 49 -23.54 38.76 18.85
N LEU A 50 -22.43 38.29 19.40
CA LEU A 50 -21.30 37.86 18.59
C LEU A 50 -21.79 36.72 17.69
N SER A 51 -21.49 36.80 16.40
CA SER A 51 -21.77 35.75 15.42
C SER A 51 -20.57 35.57 14.50
N VAL A 52 -20.40 34.37 13.96
CA VAL A 52 -19.35 34.07 12.99
C VAL A 52 -19.87 34.43 11.60
N GLN A 53 -19.10 35.24 10.87
CA GLN A 53 -19.41 35.69 9.50
C GLN A 53 -18.68 34.84 8.45
N HIS A 54 -17.44 34.43 8.72
CA HIS A 54 -16.63 33.66 7.78
C HIS A 54 -15.57 32.83 8.49
N VAL A 55 -15.27 31.66 7.93
CA VAL A 55 -14.18 30.77 8.37
C VAL A 55 -13.28 30.49 7.17
N ASP A 56 -12.05 31.00 7.22
CA ASP A 56 -11.00 30.68 6.24
C ASP A 56 -10.03 29.65 6.84
N MET A 57 -9.97 28.47 6.23
CA MET A 57 -9.04 27.39 6.62
C MET A 57 -7.58 27.68 6.22
N CYS A 58 -7.27 28.86 5.69
CA CYS A 58 -5.94 29.37 5.39
C CYS A 58 -5.06 28.39 4.60
N GLN A 59 -5.64 27.71 3.61
CA GLN A 59 -5.00 26.59 2.92
C GLN A 59 -3.65 26.94 2.29
N GLN A 60 -3.50 28.16 1.77
CA GLN A 60 -2.27 28.65 1.15
C GLN A 60 -1.11 28.78 2.15
N LEU A 61 -1.41 29.03 3.43
CA LEU A 61 -0.42 29.07 4.51
C LEU A 61 -0.13 27.66 5.05
N ASN A 62 -1.18 26.86 5.23
CA ASN A 62 -1.07 25.56 5.90
C ASN A 62 -0.45 24.48 5.00
N LYS A 63 -0.93 24.30 3.76
CA LYS A 63 -0.53 23.16 2.90
C LYS A 63 0.99 23.08 2.65
N PRO A 64 1.71 24.19 2.39
CA PRO A 64 3.16 24.14 2.24
C PRO A 64 3.87 23.71 3.53
N ASN A 65 3.45 24.23 4.68
CA ASN A 65 4.05 23.93 5.98
C ASN A 65 3.79 22.50 6.47
N HIS A 66 2.70 21.89 6.03
CA HIS A 66 2.35 20.49 6.35
C HIS A 66 2.77 19.49 5.26
N TYR A 67 3.44 19.93 4.18
CA TYR A 67 3.81 19.07 3.05
C TYR A 67 2.60 18.35 2.43
N THR A 68 1.52 19.09 2.18
CA THR A 68 0.25 18.59 1.64
C THR A 68 -0.24 19.37 0.41
N THR A 69 0.59 20.24 -0.17
CA THR A 69 0.26 20.99 -1.41
C THR A 69 -0.02 20.08 -2.62
N ALA A 70 0.59 18.89 -2.67
CA ALA A 70 0.50 18.00 -3.82
C ALA A 70 -0.90 17.39 -4.02
N TYR A 71 -1.65 17.17 -2.93
CA TYR A 71 -2.99 16.56 -2.98
C TYR A 71 -3.94 17.42 -3.81
N ASP A 72 -4.49 16.87 -4.90
CA ASP A 72 -5.56 17.50 -5.69
C ASP A 72 -6.91 17.38 -4.96
N ILE A 73 -7.05 18.19 -3.91
CA ILE A 73 -8.25 18.24 -3.06
C ILE A 73 -8.54 19.67 -2.63
N GLN A 74 -9.84 20.01 -2.63
CA GLN A 74 -10.32 21.37 -2.34
C GLN A 74 -10.24 21.73 -0.86
N ASN A 75 -10.41 20.75 0.04
CA ASN A 75 -10.38 20.98 1.47
C ASN A 75 -8.94 21.09 2.02
N LEU A 76 -8.83 21.57 3.26
CA LEU A 76 -7.56 21.63 3.96
C LEU A 76 -7.09 20.20 4.31
N VAL A 77 -5.82 19.93 4.04
CA VAL A 77 -5.13 18.70 4.47
C VAL A 77 -3.95 19.11 5.33
N VAL A 78 -3.88 18.61 6.56
CA VAL A 78 -2.78 18.85 7.51
C VAL A 78 -2.36 17.54 8.16
N ARG A 79 -1.27 17.59 8.92
CA ARG A 79 -0.70 16.43 9.61
C ARG A 79 -0.75 16.65 11.11
N ARG A 80 -1.11 15.62 11.87
CA ARG A 80 -1.22 15.68 13.33
C ARG A 80 0.09 16.04 14.03
N GLY A 81 0.04 16.51 15.27
CA GLY A 81 1.25 16.90 16.02
C GLY A 81 1.94 18.17 15.50
N GLN A 82 1.32 18.94 14.61
CA GLN A 82 1.85 20.18 14.06
C GLN A 82 0.75 21.24 14.01
N GLU A 83 1.10 22.48 14.36
CA GLU A 83 0.17 23.61 14.33
C GLU A 83 -0.25 23.97 12.90
N PHE A 84 -1.55 24.19 12.70
CA PHE A 84 -2.12 24.86 11.53
C PHE A 84 -2.94 26.07 11.96
N VAL A 85 -3.18 27.00 11.05
CA VAL A 85 -3.93 28.23 11.34
C VAL A 85 -5.31 28.27 10.68
N VAL A 86 -6.30 28.83 11.36
CA VAL A 86 -7.64 29.11 10.82
C VAL A 86 -7.98 30.56 11.14
N ARG A 87 -8.51 31.29 10.17
CA ARG A 87 -8.98 32.66 10.38
C ARG A 87 -10.49 32.67 10.52
N VAL A 88 -10.96 33.22 11.64
CA VAL A 88 -12.38 33.40 11.91
C VAL A 88 -12.70 34.89 11.91
N THR A 89 -13.68 35.29 11.11
CA THR A 89 -14.21 36.66 11.07
C THR A 89 -15.53 36.69 11.81
N PHE A 90 -15.62 37.52 12.84
CA PHE A 90 -16.82 37.71 13.65
C PHE A 90 -17.62 38.94 13.19
N SER A 91 -18.84 39.12 13.73
CA SER A 91 -19.70 40.28 13.45
C SER A 91 -19.25 41.59 14.10
N ARG A 92 -18.29 41.51 15.03
CA ARG A 92 -17.64 42.64 15.70
C ARG A 92 -16.29 42.16 16.28
N PRO A 93 -15.36 43.06 16.65
CA PRO A 93 -14.16 42.66 17.38
C PRO A 93 -14.49 41.89 18.66
N LEU A 94 -13.63 40.92 19.01
CA LEU A 94 -13.75 40.15 20.25
C LEU A 94 -13.54 41.06 21.46
N ALA A 95 -14.47 40.98 22.41
CA ALA A 95 -14.33 41.57 23.74
C ALA A 95 -13.74 40.53 24.71
N GLU A 96 -13.13 40.97 25.81
CA GLU A 96 -12.53 40.07 26.82
C GLU A 96 -13.53 39.08 27.43
N ALA A 97 -14.83 39.42 27.43
CA ALA A 97 -15.89 38.59 27.97
C ALA A 97 -16.44 37.55 26.96
N ASP A 98 -16.06 37.63 25.69
CA ASP A 98 -16.52 36.66 24.68
C ASP A 98 -15.75 35.34 24.83
N ASP A 99 -16.47 34.21 24.90
CA ASP A 99 -15.90 32.86 24.88
C ASP A 99 -16.37 32.12 23.64
N PHE A 100 -15.46 31.41 22.98
CA PHE A 100 -15.73 30.61 21.81
C PHE A 100 -14.74 29.44 21.72
N GLN A 101 -15.10 28.44 20.91
CA GLN A 101 -14.26 27.29 20.63
C GLN A 101 -14.40 26.83 19.18
N LEU A 102 -13.36 26.18 18.66
CA LEU A 102 -13.46 25.39 17.45
C LEU A 102 -13.78 23.94 17.83
N GLU A 103 -14.70 23.31 17.12
CA GLU A 103 -15.04 21.91 17.33
C GLU A 103 -14.76 21.09 16.08
N PHE A 104 -14.05 19.98 16.25
CA PHE A 104 -13.72 19.02 15.20
C PHE A 104 -14.43 17.70 15.46
N LEU A 105 -15.33 17.32 14.56
CA LEU A 105 -16.21 16.15 14.71
C LEU A 105 -15.93 15.12 13.61
N ILE A 106 -15.84 13.85 13.97
CA ILE A 106 -15.59 12.76 13.01
C ILE A 106 -16.49 11.54 13.28
N GLY A 107 -17.08 11.01 12.21
CA GLY A 107 -18.04 9.90 12.26
C GLY A 107 -19.42 10.30 12.80
N SER A 108 -20.37 9.36 12.71
CA SER A 108 -21.81 9.58 12.94
C SER A 108 -22.26 9.71 14.39
N ASN A 109 -21.36 9.55 15.36
CA ASN A 109 -21.65 9.73 16.79
C ASN A 109 -20.40 10.25 17.50
N PRO A 110 -20.08 11.54 17.29
CA PRO A 110 -18.88 12.17 17.82
C PRO A 110 -18.99 12.33 19.35
N SER A 111 -17.92 12.00 20.08
CA SER A 111 -17.88 12.07 21.54
C SER A 111 -16.48 12.46 22.04
N PRO A 112 -16.38 13.36 23.04
CA PRO A 112 -15.11 13.71 23.67
C PRO A 112 -14.36 12.50 24.24
N SER A 113 -15.11 11.58 24.88
CA SER A 113 -14.55 10.39 25.53
C SER A 113 -13.85 9.41 24.55
N LYS A 114 -14.18 9.49 23.27
CA LYS A 114 -13.63 8.66 22.19
C LYS A 114 -12.65 9.44 21.30
N GLY A 115 -12.41 10.71 21.59
CA GLY A 115 -11.62 11.62 20.74
C GLY A 115 -12.27 11.95 19.40
N THR A 116 -13.54 11.58 19.18
CA THR A 116 -14.26 11.83 17.92
C THR A 116 -15.02 13.17 17.91
N LEU A 117 -15.06 13.85 19.05
CA LEU A 117 -15.39 15.28 19.18
C LEU A 117 -14.23 15.95 19.92
N VAL A 118 -13.62 16.96 19.31
CA VAL A 118 -12.52 17.70 19.92
C VAL A 118 -12.86 19.19 19.94
N ALA A 119 -13.02 19.75 21.14
CA ALA A 119 -13.17 21.19 21.33
C ALA A 119 -11.80 21.83 21.58
N VAL A 120 -11.49 22.91 20.86
CA VAL A 120 -10.25 23.69 20.97
C VAL A 120 -10.62 25.08 21.46
N THR A 121 -10.09 25.45 22.62
CA THR A 121 -10.34 26.73 23.29
C THR A 121 -9.13 27.65 23.14
N PHE A 122 -9.37 28.95 23.26
CA PHE A 122 -8.36 30.00 23.01
C PHE A 122 -8.15 30.97 24.18
N GLY A 123 -8.84 30.73 25.30
CA GLY A 123 -8.78 31.53 26.53
C GLY A 123 -8.32 30.70 27.74
N SER A 124 -8.81 31.05 28.93
CA SER A 124 -8.45 30.36 30.18
C SER A 124 -9.19 29.04 30.41
N ARG A 125 -10.27 28.78 29.64
CA ARG A 125 -11.05 27.55 29.76
C ARG A 125 -10.28 26.37 29.17
N HIS A 126 -10.20 25.28 29.94
CA HIS A 126 -9.63 24.03 29.46
C HIS A 126 -10.50 23.45 28.33
N GLY A 127 -9.87 23.22 27.17
CA GLY A 127 -10.46 22.53 26.04
C GLY A 127 -10.19 21.02 26.08
N GLY A 128 -10.37 20.39 24.93
CA GLY A 128 -9.98 19.02 24.67
C GLY A 128 -8.47 18.83 24.53
N PRO A 129 -8.02 17.68 24.02
CA PRO A 129 -6.60 17.32 23.95
C PRO A 129 -5.77 18.19 22.99
N TRP A 130 -6.41 18.87 22.03
CA TRP A 130 -5.73 19.76 21.09
C TRP A 130 -5.57 21.15 21.70
N SER A 131 -4.42 21.78 21.51
CA SER A 131 -4.17 23.13 22.03
C SER A 131 -4.55 24.20 21.02
N GLY A 132 -5.12 25.30 21.51
CA GLY A 132 -5.44 26.50 20.74
C GLY A 132 -4.68 27.71 21.26
N GLN A 133 -4.30 28.61 20.35
CA GLN A 133 -3.78 29.94 20.69
C GLN A 133 -4.27 31.01 19.71
N ILE A 134 -4.46 32.23 20.20
CA ILE A 134 -4.71 33.39 19.33
C ILE A 134 -3.35 33.87 18.81
N VAL A 135 -3.11 33.68 17.51
CA VAL A 135 -1.86 34.09 16.85
C VAL A 135 -1.89 35.58 16.53
N GLU A 136 -3.04 36.06 16.06
CA GLU A 136 -3.25 37.46 15.68
C GLU A 136 -4.71 37.84 15.87
N ALA A 137 -4.98 39.05 16.36
CA ALA A 137 -6.32 39.63 16.39
C ALA A 137 -6.29 41.01 15.73
N GLN A 138 -7.03 41.17 14.63
CA GLN A 138 -7.09 42.41 13.86
C GLN A 138 -8.54 42.76 13.51
N GLY A 139 -9.07 43.81 14.15
CA GLY A 139 -10.46 44.21 13.98
C GLY A 139 -11.42 43.08 14.32
N GLU A 140 -12.23 42.66 13.35
CA GLU A 140 -13.23 41.61 13.48
C GLU A 140 -12.68 40.20 13.21
N SER A 141 -11.45 40.10 12.69
CA SER A 141 -10.85 38.83 12.29
C SER A 141 -9.76 38.40 13.27
N VAL A 142 -9.76 37.11 13.58
CA VAL A 142 -8.80 36.48 14.48
C VAL A 142 -8.16 35.30 13.78
N LEU A 143 -6.83 35.25 13.80
CA LEU A 143 -6.05 34.11 13.35
C LEU A 143 -5.77 33.19 14.54
N LEU A 144 -6.22 31.96 14.43
CA LEU A 144 -6.18 30.95 15.48
C LEU A 144 -5.17 29.88 15.09
N GLY A 145 -4.23 29.56 15.99
CA GLY A 145 -3.33 28.43 15.88
C GLY A 145 -3.94 27.22 16.59
N ILE A 146 -4.00 26.08 15.90
CA ILE A 146 -4.55 24.82 16.41
C ILE A 146 -3.48 23.74 16.27
N THR A 147 -3.13 23.08 17.36
CA THR A 147 -2.17 21.97 17.37
C THR A 147 -2.84 20.67 17.80
N PRO A 148 -3.13 19.75 16.85
CA PRO A 148 -3.56 18.39 17.16
C PRO A 148 -2.49 17.61 17.92
N THR A 149 -2.90 16.69 18.80
CA THR A 149 -1.95 15.74 19.41
C THR A 149 -1.32 14.82 18.37
N ALA A 150 -0.11 14.32 18.63
CA ALA A 150 0.61 13.46 17.70
C ALA A 150 0.00 12.04 17.56
N ASP A 151 -0.99 11.70 18.38
CA ASP A 151 -1.76 10.46 18.34
C ASP A 151 -3.22 10.67 17.86
N ALA A 152 -3.57 11.90 17.43
CA ALA A 152 -4.90 12.23 16.97
C ALA A 152 -5.40 11.28 15.85
N ILE A 153 -6.72 11.09 15.83
CA ILE A 153 -7.41 10.25 14.84
C ILE A 153 -7.12 10.78 13.43
N VAL A 154 -6.77 9.87 12.52
CA VAL A 154 -6.57 10.17 11.10
C VAL A 154 -7.90 10.01 10.34
N GLY A 155 -8.24 11.00 9.52
CA GLY A 155 -9.49 11.01 8.76
C GLY A 155 -9.94 12.41 8.39
N LYS A 156 -11.23 12.51 7.99
CA LYS A 156 -11.89 13.75 7.61
C LYS A 156 -12.77 14.27 8.75
N PHE A 157 -12.46 15.45 9.28
CA PHE A 157 -13.23 16.10 10.33
C PHE A 157 -14.14 17.15 9.74
N ARG A 158 -15.32 17.29 10.35
CA ARG A 158 -16.22 18.42 10.19
C ARG A 158 -15.77 19.49 11.18
N THR A 159 -15.79 20.75 10.75
CA THR A 159 -15.34 21.89 11.56
C THR A 159 -16.53 22.78 11.91
N TYR A 160 -16.62 23.20 13.17
CA TYR A 160 -17.60 24.17 13.64
C TYR A 160 -16.92 25.22 14.51
N VAL A 161 -17.48 26.43 14.52
CA VAL A 161 -17.13 27.46 15.52
C VAL A 161 -18.34 27.64 16.44
N ALA A 162 -18.14 27.42 17.74
CA ALA A 162 -19.16 27.55 18.76
C ALA A 162 -18.89 28.76 19.64
N ILE A 163 -19.83 29.70 19.69
CA ILE A 163 -19.83 30.84 20.60
C ILE A 163 -20.54 30.42 21.88
N VAL A 164 -19.87 30.58 23.01
CA VAL A 164 -20.40 30.28 24.34
C VAL A 164 -21.17 31.50 24.83
N THR A 165 -22.47 31.33 25.04
CA THR A 165 -23.37 32.36 25.58
C THR A 165 -23.81 31.98 26.99
N SER A 166 -24.48 32.87 27.71
CA SER A 166 -24.98 32.57 29.05
C SER A 166 -26.03 31.45 29.09
N GLY A 167 -26.78 31.23 28.00
CA GLY A 167 -27.86 30.23 27.95
C GLY A 167 -27.51 28.94 27.21
N GLY A 168 -26.30 28.83 26.65
CA GLY A 168 -25.91 27.70 25.81
C GLY A 168 -24.83 28.04 24.79
N MET A 169 -24.53 27.08 23.92
CA MET A 169 -23.58 27.23 22.82
C MET A 169 -24.30 27.47 21.49
N GLN A 170 -23.90 28.51 20.78
CA GLN A 170 -24.38 28.84 19.43
C GLN A 170 -23.29 28.51 18.41
N ARG A 171 -23.55 27.56 17.52
CA ARG A 171 -22.62 27.07 16.49
C ARG A 171 -22.89 27.68 15.12
N THR A 172 -21.86 27.66 14.27
CA THR A 172 -22.01 27.84 12.83
C THR A 172 -22.85 26.71 12.23
N SER A 173 -23.54 27.00 11.13
CA SER A 173 -24.16 25.98 10.31
C SER A 173 -23.10 25.06 9.67
N ARG A 174 -23.51 23.88 9.21
CA ARG A 174 -22.65 22.92 8.53
C ARG A 174 -22.10 23.53 7.22
N ASP A 175 -20.77 23.58 7.09
CA ASP A 175 -20.10 24.00 5.84
C ASP A 175 -19.04 22.98 5.39
N ALA A 176 -19.32 22.24 4.31
CA ALA A 176 -18.42 21.24 3.75
C ALA A 176 -17.08 21.80 3.24
N ASN A 177 -16.99 23.11 2.96
CA ASN A 177 -15.74 23.74 2.55
C ASN A 177 -14.73 23.85 3.69
N THR A 178 -15.20 23.78 4.94
CA THR A 178 -14.35 23.84 6.15
C THR A 178 -13.90 22.46 6.65
N ASP A 179 -14.25 21.38 5.95
CA ASP A 179 -13.80 20.05 6.33
C ASP A 179 -12.27 19.96 6.33
N LEU A 180 -11.75 19.21 7.30
CA LEU A 180 -10.34 19.07 7.59
C LEU A 180 -9.89 17.61 7.42
N TYR A 181 -8.94 17.36 6.53
CA TYR A 181 -8.25 16.08 6.48
C TYR A 181 -7.04 16.15 7.42
N LEU A 182 -7.01 15.26 8.41
CA LEU A 182 -5.89 15.12 9.34
C LEU A 182 -5.18 13.79 9.08
N LEU A 183 -3.88 13.85 8.76
CA LEU A 183 -3.04 12.70 8.38
C LEU A 183 -1.97 12.39 9.43
N PHE A 184 -1.31 11.23 9.27
CA PHE A 184 -0.07 10.91 9.99
C PHE A 184 1.05 11.90 9.64
N ASN A 185 1.98 12.09 10.57
CA ASN A 185 3.04 13.07 10.45
C ASN A 185 4.45 12.50 10.57
N ALA A 186 5.04 12.12 9.44
CA ALA A 186 6.43 11.69 9.38
C ALA A 186 7.46 12.77 9.78
N TRP A 187 7.04 14.05 9.91
CA TRP A 187 7.88 15.17 10.31
C TRP A 187 7.79 15.52 11.81
N CYS A 188 6.83 14.97 12.54
CA CYS A 188 6.62 15.24 13.96
C CYS A 188 7.37 14.19 14.82
N PRO A 189 8.39 14.55 15.61
CA PRO A 189 9.14 13.60 16.44
C PRO A 189 8.30 12.82 17.45
N GLN A 190 7.15 13.37 17.84
CA GLN A 190 6.20 12.74 18.77
C GLN A 190 5.24 11.76 18.09
N ASP A 191 5.14 11.78 16.76
CA ASP A 191 4.30 10.86 16.01
C ASP A 191 4.97 9.49 15.88
N ALA A 192 4.20 8.42 16.05
CA ALA A 192 4.65 7.05 15.90
C ALA A 192 5.21 6.72 14.49
N VAL A 193 4.95 7.55 13.47
CA VAL A 193 5.49 7.39 12.11
C VAL A 193 6.69 8.29 11.80
N PHE A 194 7.27 8.97 12.80
CA PHE A 194 8.38 9.90 12.59
C PHE A 194 9.55 9.24 11.87
N LEU A 195 10.03 9.88 10.80
CA LEU A 195 11.23 9.47 10.08
C LEU A 195 12.19 10.65 10.00
N ALA A 196 13.29 10.59 10.76
CA ALA A 196 14.19 11.73 10.92
C ALA A 196 14.85 12.18 9.60
N ASP A 197 15.23 11.22 8.75
CA ASP A 197 15.95 11.51 7.52
C ASP A 197 15.04 12.21 6.48
N GLU A 198 15.50 13.36 5.97
CA GLU A 198 14.72 14.19 5.03
C GLU A 198 14.60 13.55 3.65
N ALA A 199 15.70 13.01 3.12
CA ALA A 199 15.71 12.33 1.82
C ALA A 199 14.81 11.09 1.84
N ALA A 200 14.82 10.32 2.92
CA ALA A 200 13.95 9.18 3.12
C ALA A 200 12.48 9.59 3.24
N ARG A 201 12.14 10.73 3.87
CA ARG A 201 10.76 11.25 3.84
C ARG A 201 10.34 11.67 2.43
N ARG A 202 11.24 12.26 1.64
CA ARG A 202 10.97 12.57 0.23
C ARG A 202 10.67 11.31 -0.56
N GLU A 203 11.44 10.25 -0.40
CA GLU A 203 11.23 8.97 -1.10
C GLU A 203 9.99 8.22 -0.59
N TYR A 204 9.87 8.04 0.72
CA TYR A 204 8.93 7.08 1.32
C TYR A 204 7.57 7.67 1.67
N VAL A 205 7.38 9.00 1.55
CA VAL A 205 6.08 9.67 1.71
C VAL A 205 5.72 10.48 0.46
N MET A 206 6.66 11.29 -0.05
CA MET A 206 6.36 12.28 -1.08
C MET A 206 6.53 11.80 -2.52
N SER A 207 7.27 10.72 -2.77
CA SER A 207 7.40 10.17 -4.12
C SER A 207 6.11 9.45 -4.51
N ASP A 208 5.53 9.83 -5.65
CA ASP A 208 4.25 9.31 -6.18
C ASP A 208 4.41 8.33 -7.33
N TYR A 209 5.65 7.93 -7.61
CA TYR A 209 6.01 6.82 -8.49
C TYR A 209 7.10 5.98 -7.82
N GLY A 210 7.33 4.77 -8.31
CA GLY A 210 8.43 3.94 -7.84
C GLY A 210 8.76 2.79 -8.77
N VAL A 211 9.75 2.01 -8.37
CA VAL A 211 10.25 0.84 -9.08
C VAL A 211 10.04 -0.39 -8.21
N ILE A 212 9.45 -1.43 -8.81
CA ILE A 212 9.29 -2.75 -8.22
C ILE A 212 10.20 -3.72 -9.00
N PHE A 213 10.95 -4.54 -8.28
CA PHE A 213 11.87 -5.51 -8.89
C PHE A 213 11.16 -6.85 -9.07
N GLN A 214 11.51 -7.55 -10.15
CA GLN A 214 10.93 -8.85 -10.50
C GLN A 214 11.96 -9.73 -11.24
N GLY A 215 11.61 -10.99 -11.47
CA GLY A 215 12.46 -11.98 -12.15
C GLY A 215 13.26 -12.83 -11.15
N THR A 216 14.58 -12.94 -11.34
CA THR A 216 15.49 -13.66 -10.44
C THR A 216 16.65 -12.77 -10.01
N VAL A 217 17.37 -13.13 -8.94
CA VAL A 217 18.55 -12.36 -8.46
C VAL A 217 19.57 -12.13 -9.58
N SER A 218 19.83 -13.13 -10.42
CA SER A 218 20.81 -13.05 -11.51
C SER A 218 20.32 -12.33 -12.77
N ALA A 219 19.00 -12.15 -12.92
CA ALA A 219 18.36 -11.57 -14.10
C ALA A 219 17.20 -10.65 -13.66
N MET A 220 17.52 -9.72 -12.77
CA MET A 220 16.55 -8.79 -12.20
C MET A 220 16.06 -7.83 -13.28
N SER A 221 14.74 -7.65 -13.34
CA SER A 221 14.11 -6.61 -14.16
C SER A 221 13.32 -5.64 -13.30
N GLN A 222 13.08 -4.46 -13.86
CA GLN A 222 12.40 -3.36 -13.19
C GLN A 222 11.01 -3.16 -13.79
N ARG A 223 10.04 -2.91 -12.92
CA ARG A 223 8.70 -2.48 -13.27
C ARG A 223 8.42 -1.14 -12.60
N ASN A 224 8.20 -0.11 -13.40
CA ASN A 224 7.77 1.17 -12.87
C ASN A 224 6.29 1.09 -12.45
N TRP A 225 5.96 1.71 -11.33
CA TRP A 225 4.63 1.72 -10.75
C TRP A 225 4.22 3.15 -10.39
N MET A 226 3.05 3.56 -10.84
CA MET A 226 2.48 4.85 -10.48
C MET A 226 1.69 4.71 -9.17
N TYR A 227 2.23 5.22 -8.05
CA TYR A 227 1.51 5.22 -6.78
C TYR A 227 0.35 6.23 -6.82
N GLY A 228 0.63 7.47 -7.26
CA GLY A 228 -0.38 8.50 -7.51
C GLY A 228 -1.22 8.89 -6.29
N GLN A 229 -0.65 8.85 -5.08
CA GLN A 229 -1.38 9.14 -3.82
C GLN A 229 -1.96 10.55 -3.73
N PHE A 230 -1.52 11.47 -4.59
CA PHE A 230 -1.97 12.87 -4.63
C PHE A 230 -2.97 13.16 -5.75
N GLU A 231 -3.33 12.15 -6.55
CA GLU A 231 -4.34 12.31 -7.59
C GLU A 231 -5.74 12.46 -6.98
N ARG A 232 -6.60 13.17 -7.71
CA ARG A 232 -7.96 13.49 -7.25
C ARG A 232 -8.72 12.24 -6.84
N GLY A 233 -9.34 12.29 -5.66
CA GLY A 233 -10.17 11.21 -5.12
C GLY A 233 -9.39 10.04 -4.50
N VAL A 234 -8.06 9.99 -4.63
CA VAL A 234 -7.27 8.88 -4.05
C VAL A 234 -7.25 8.94 -2.51
N LEU A 235 -7.19 10.13 -1.92
CA LEU A 235 -7.27 10.29 -0.47
C LEU A 235 -8.64 9.84 0.07
N ASP A 236 -9.72 10.24 -0.60
CA ASP A 236 -11.07 9.77 -0.24
C ASP A 236 -11.20 8.26 -0.43
N ALA A 237 -10.64 7.68 -1.50
CA ALA A 237 -10.61 6.23 -1.68
C ALA A 237 -9.88 5.50 -0.53
N CYS A 238 -8.79 6.08 -0.01
CA CYS A 238 -8.08 5.51 1.14
C CYS A 238 -8.92 5.58 2.42
N ILE A 239 -9.64 6.68 2.66
CA ILE A 239 -10.56 6.78 3.80
C ILE A 239 -11.76 5.84 3.62
N TYR A 240 -12.28 5.70 2.40
CA TYR A 240 -13.34 4.75 2.07
C TYR A 240 -12.93 3.31 2.37
N ILE A 241 -11.68 2.91 2.10
CA ILE A 241 -11.17 1.60 2.49
C ILE A 241 -11.28 1.40 4.00
N LEU A 242 -10.95 2.40 4.82
CA LEU A 242 -11.13 2.33 6.27
C LEU A 242 -12.60 2.24 6.67
N ASP A 243 -13.50 2.91 5.96
CA ASP A 243 -14.95 2.83 6.19
C ASP A 243 -15.50 1.43 5.85
N ALA A 244 -15.17 0.92 4.67
CA ALA A 244 -15.56 -0.41 4.19
C ALA A 244 -15.04 -1.53 5.11
N SER A 245 -13.87 -1.31 5.72
CA SER A 245 -13.26 -2.22 6.69
C SER A 245 -14.02 -2.36 8.00
N ARG A 246 -14.99 -1.47 8.25
CA ARG A 246 -15.71 -1.31 9.53
C ARG A 246 -14.77 -1.06 10.70
N MET A 247 -13.63 -0.41 10.46
CA MET A 247 -12.70 -0.01 11.51
C MET A 247 -13.34 1.10 12.35
N PRO A 248 -13.44 0.93 13.69
CA PRO A 248 -13.95 1.99 14.55
C PRO A 248 -13.15 3.27 14.39
N ILE A 249 -13.82 4.42 14.28
CA ILE A 249 -13.17 5.73 14.04
C ILE A 249 -12.09 6.03 15.09
N TYR A 250 -12.39 5.77 16.36
CA TYR A 250 -11.47 6.02 17.48
C TYR A 250 -10.18 5.17 17.43
N ASN A 251 -10.13 4.12 16.61
CA ASN A 251 -8.91 3.33 16.41
C ASN A 251 -8.01 3.87 15.29
N ARG A 252 -8.48 4.79 14.44
CA ARG A 252 -7.73 5.24 13.25
C ARG A 252 -6.48 6.07 13.56
N GLY A 253 -6.33 6.55 14.79
CA GLY A 253 -5.07 7.17 15.26
C GLY A 253 -3.97 6.16 15.62
N ASN A 254 -4.32 4.88 15.82
CA ASN A 254 -3.38 3.82 16.17
C ASN A 254 -2.77 3.20 14.90
N ILE A 255 -1.50 3.50 14.65
CA ILE A 255 -0.79 3.08 13.45
C ILE A 255 -0.72 1.55 13.30
N ILE A 256 -0.51 0.80 14.38
CA ILE A 256 -0.38 -0.68 14.35
C ILE A 256 -1.70 -1.30 13.89
N GLN A 257 -2.82 -0.85 14.47
CA GLN A 257 -4.14 -1.35 14.08
C GLN A 257 -4.48 -0.95 12.64
N LEU A 258 -4.16 0.28 12.24
CA LEU A 258 -4.47 0.80 10.91
C LEU A 258 -3.71 0.04 9.81
N VAL A 259 -2.40 -0.18 9.96
CA VAL A 259 -1.63 -0.92 8.94
C VAL A 259 -2.03 -2.39 8.86
N ARG A 260 -2.35 -3.02 10.00
CA ARG A 260 -2.85 -4.41 10.04
C ARG A 260 -4.23 -4.56 9.41
N LYS A 261 -5.11 -3.56 9.59
CA LYS A 261 -6.43 -3.57 8.91
C LYS A 261 -6.29 -3.23 7.43
N GLY A 262 -5.37 -2.32 7.08
CA GLY A 262 -5.02 -2.01 5.70
C GLY A 262 -4.56 -3.25 4.94
N SER A 263 -3.62 -4.04 5.47
CA SER A 263 -3.12 -5.25 4.80
C SER A 263 -4.23 -6.26 4.49
N ALA A 264 -5.21 -6.39 5.39
CA ALA A 264 -6.40 -7.21 5.17
C ALA A 264 -7.30 -6.66 4.05
N MET A 265 -7.56 -5.35 4.07
CA MET A 265 -8.51 -4.73 3.15
C MET A 265 -8.02 -4.56 1.73
N ILE A 266 -6.71 -4.60 1.48
CA ILE A 266 -6.21 -4.51 0.11
C ILE A 266 -6.55 -5.79 -0.68
N ASN A 267 -6.74 -6.94 -0.02
CA ASN A 267 -7.21 -8.16 -0.67
C ASN A 267 -8.69 -8.47 -0.39
N SER A 268 -9.32 -9.20 -1.31
CA SER A 268 -10.77 -9.43 -1.27
C SER A 268 -11.24 -10.70 -0.57
N GLN A 269 -10.35 -11.51 0.03
CA GLN A 269 -10.69 -12.88 0.42
C GLN A 269 -11.77 -12.95 1.50
N ASP A 270 -11.73 -12.05 2.49
CA ASP A 270 -12.62 -12.11 3.66
C ASP A 270 -13.60 -10.92 3.74
N ASP A 271 -13.09 -9.71 3.49
CA ASP A 271 -13.76 -8.45 3.83
C ASP A 271 -14.32 -7.70 2.60
N ASN A 272 -14.43 -8.33 1.42
CA ASN A 272 -14.72 -7.66 0.14
C ASN A 272 -13.77 -6.47 -0.13
N GLY A 273 -12.49 -6.66 0.19
CA GLY A 273 -11.44 -5.68 -0.02
C GLY A 273 -11.13 -5.37 -1.49
N VAL A 274 -10.06 -4.60 -1.70
CA VAL A 274 -9.81 -3.87 -2.96
C VAL A 274 -9.57 -4.80 -4.15
N LEU A 275 -8.72 -5.82 -4.01
CA LEU A 275 -8.20 -6.60 -5.14
C LEU A 275 -8.50 -8.10 -5.03
N VAL A 276 -8.87 -8.69 -6.17
CA VAL A 276 -9.01 -10.14 -6.33
C VAL A 276 -7.69 -10.73 -6.85
N GLY A 277 -7.09 -11.65 -6.10
CA GLY A 277 -5.86 -12.34 -6.48
C GLY A 277 -6.10 -13.41 -7.56
N ASN A 278 -5.26 -13.46 -8.60
CA ASN A 278 -5.35 -14.51 -9.62
C ASN A 278 -3.99 -14.84 -10.26
N TRP A 279 -3.63 -16.12 -10.21
CA TRP A 279 -2.39 -16.71 -10.77
C TRP A 279 -2.67 -17.86 -11.76
N SER A 280 -3.90 -17.95 -12.30
CA SER A 280 -4.29 -19.05 -13.20
C SER A 280 -3.88 -18.83 -14.66
N ASP A 281 -3.45 -17.61 -15.01
CA ASP A 281 -3.27 -17.11 -16.38
C ASP A 281 -4.55 -17.00 -17.24
N ASP A 282 -5.71 -17.32 -16.67
CA ASP A 282 -7.02 -16.93 -17.19
C ASP A 282 -7.52 -15.66 -16.49
N TYR A 283 -7.54 -14.58 -17.26
CA TYR A 283 -7.98 -13.26 -16.82
C TYR A 283 -9.25 -12.80 -17.54
N SER A 284 -10.02 -13.70 -18.14
CA SER A 284 -11.21 -13.38 -18.95
C SER A 284 -12.27 -12.52 -18.23
N MET A 285 -12.32 -12.60 -16.90
CA MET A 285 -13.27 -11.85 -16.06
C MET A 285 -12.72 -10.51 -15.53
N GLY A 286 -11.56 -10.06 -15.98
CA GLY A 286 -10.94 -8.85 -15.45
C GLY A 286 -9.72 -8.37 -16.24
N MET A 287 -8.93 -7.49 -15.62
CA MET A 287 -7.67 -7.03 -16.20
C MET A 287 -6.54 -7.97 -15.81
N PRO A 288 -5.67 -8.40 -16.74
CA PRO A 288 -4.46 -9.12 -16.39
C PRO A 288 -3.59 -8.30 -15.42
N PRO A 289 -3.03 -8.92 -14.37
CA PRO A 289 -2.16 -8.23 -13.40
C PRO A 289 -0.97 -7.50 -14.03
N THR A 290 -0.52 -7.98 -15.20
CA THR A 290 0.61 -7.42 -15.96
C THR A 290 0.29 -6.12 -16.68
N SER A 291 -0.99 -5.82 -16.90
CA SER A 291 -1.48 -4.63 -17.64
C SER A 291 -1.57 -3.36 -16.80
N TRP A 292 -1.52 -3.48 -15.46
CA TRP A 292 -1.63 -2.32 -14.57
C TRP A 292 -0.41 -1.41 -14.66
N THR A 293 -0.66 -0.11 -14.80
CA THR A 293 0.34 0.97 -14.77
C THR A 293 0.59 1.51 -13.36
N GLY A 294 -0.38 1.36 -12.46
CA GLY A 294 -0.37 1.98 -11.15
C GLY A 294 -1.65 1.76 -10.34
N SER A 295 -1.71 2.43 -9.19
CA SER A 295 -2.76 2.23 -8.18
C SER A 295 -4.01 3.09 -8.38
N VAL A 296 -3.88 4.23 -9.07
CA VAL A 296 -4.92 5.28 -9.12
C VAL A 296 -6.23 4.73 -9.68
N LYS A 297 -6.19 4.11 -10.85
CA LYS A 297 -7.38 3.52 -11.47
C LYS A 297 -8.04 2.45 -10.60
N ILE A 298 -7.24 1.59 -9.95
CA ILE A 298 -7.74 0.53 -9.06
C ILE A 298 -8.51 1.15 -7.88
N LEU A 299 -7.89 2.10 -7.17
CA LEU A 299 -8.45 2.71 -5.98
C LEU A 299 -9.73 3.51 -6.30
N LEU A 300 -9.72 4.29 -7.39
CA LEU A 300 -10.88 5.05 -7.80
C LEU A 300 -12.03 4.15 -8.26
N GLN A 301 -11.75 3.06 -8.98
CA GLN A 301 -12.78 2.10 -9.36
C GLN A 301 -13.39 1.40 -8.15
N TYR A 302 -12.56 0.96 -7.19
CA TYR A 302 -13.04 0.33 -5.97
C TYR A 302 -13.91 1.29 -5.15
N ALA A 303 -13.43 2.51 -4.88
CA ALA A 303 -14.18 3.49 -4.09
C ALA A 303 -15.51 3.91 -4.73
N ASN A 304 -15.56 4.01 -6.06
CA ASN A 304 -16.77 4.40 -6.78
C ASN A 304 -17.82 3.28 -6.88
N THR A 305 -17.39 2.01 -6.84
CA THR A 305 -18.28 0.87 -7.07
C THR A 305 -18.57 0.05 -5.81
N GLY A 306 -17.67 0.08 -4.82
CA GLY A 306 -17.68 -0.83 -3.68
C GLY A 306 -17.40 -2.29 -4.04
N VAL A 307 -16.94 -2.57 -5.26
CA VAL A 307 -16.72 -3.92 -5.78
C VAL A 307 -15.23 -4.17 -5.96
N SER A 308 -14.77 -5.35 -5.51
CA SER A 308 -13.38 -5.78 -5.66
C SER A 308 -12.92 -5.80 -7.13
N ILE A 309 -11.68 -5.41 -7.36
CA ILE A 309 -11.10 -5.20 -8.69
C ILE A 309 -10.27 -6.42 -9.10
N CYS A 310 -10.63 -6.99 -10.25
CA CYS A 310 -9.96 -8.12 -10.88
C CYS A 310 -8.90 -7.65 -11.89
N PHE A 311 -7.64 -8.11 -11.88
CA PHE A 311 -7.00 -9.02 -10.93
C PHE A 311 -5.65 -8.48 -10.46
N ALA A 312 -5.11 -9.09 -9.40
CA ALA A 312 -3.82 -8.76 -8.82
C ALA A 312 -2.92 -9.98 -8.62
N GLN A 313 -1.61 -9.71 -8.64
CA GLN A 313 -0.56 -10.55 -8.07
C GLN A 313 0.24 -9.70 -7.07
N CYS A 314 1.26 -10.28 -6.41
CA CYS A 314 1.94 -9.68 -5.25
C CYS A 314 2.41 -8.24 -5.48
N TRP A 315 3.01 -7.90 -6.62
CA TRP A 315 3.46 -6.52 -6.90
C TRP A 315 2.29 -5.53 -7.06
N VAL A 316 1.12 -5.99 -7.52
CA VAL A 316 -0.07 -5.14 -7.64
C VAL A 316 -0.65 -4.87 -6.24
N PHE A 317 -0.73 -5.90 -5.39
CA PHE A 317 -1.10 -5.75 -3.98
C PHE A 317 -0.14 -4.78 -3.28
N ALA A 318 1.17 -4.99 -3.42
CA ALA A 318 2.18 -4.16 -2.78
C ALA A 318 2.16 -2.71 -3.31
N GLY A 319 1.95 -2.52 -4.61
CA GLY A 319 1.85 -1.18 -5.22
C GLY A 319 0.63 -0.41 -4.73
N VAL A 320 -0.55 -1.04 -4.69
CA VAL A 320 -1.79 -0.43 -4.18
C VAL A 320 -1.71 -0.16 -2.68
N PHE A 321 -1.17 -1.11 -1.91
CA PHE A 321 -1.01 -0.92 -0.48
C PHE A 321 0.00 0.18 -0.15
N ASN A 322 1.09 0.30 -0.92
CA ASN A 322 2.03 1.40 -0.76
C ASN A 322 1.38 2.77 -1.03
N THR A 323 0.50 2.86 -2.04
CA THR A 323 -0.29 4.09 -2.27
C THR A 323 -1.15 4.41 -1.06
N PHE A 324 -1.89 3.43 -0.52
CA PHE A 324 -2.72 3.62 0.67
C PHE A 324 -1.91 4.14 1.86
N LEU A 325 -0.75 3.56 2.13
CA LEU A 325 0.14 3.94 3.23
C LEU A 325 0.68 5.37 3.05
N ARG A 326 1.28 5.67 1.89
CA ARG A 326 1.84 7.00 1.59
C ARG A 326 0.76 8.09 1.57
N CYS A 327 -0.42 7.78 1.05
CA CYS A 327 -1.54 8.71 0.99
C CYS A 327 -1.97 9.18 2.39
N LEU A 328 -1.91 8.30 3.38
CA LEU A 328 -2.23 8.62 4.78
C LEU A 328 -1.05 9.25 5.55
N GLY A 329 0.12 9.40 4.92
CA GLY A 329 1.31 10.00 5.54
C GLY A 329 2.25 9.02 6.25
N ILE A 330 2.11 7.72 6.01
CA ILE A 330 2.92 6.66 6.61
C ILE A 330 4.12 6.41 5.71
N PRO A 331 5.38 6.55 6.20
CA PRO A 331 6.55 6.22 5.40
C PRO A 331 6.56 4.74 5.04
N SER A 332 6.52 4.44 3.74
CA SER A 332 6.48 3.07 3.25
C SER A 332 7.26 2.84 1.95
N ARG A 333 7.68 1.59 1.76
CA ARG A 333 8.40 1.14 0.56
C ARG A 333 7.99 -0.29 0.17
N VAL A 334 8.10 -0.59 -1.13
CA VAL A 334 7.89 -1.94 -1.66
C VAL A 334 9.19 -2.73 -1.57
N ILE A 335 9.09 -3.98 -1.14
CA ILE A 335 10.20 -4.92 -1.03
C ILE A 335 9.96 -6.05 -2.03
N THR A 336 11.03 -6.51 -2.67
CA THR A 336 11.06 -7.73 -3.48
C THR A 336 12.01 -8.73 -2.82
N ASN A 337 11.52 -9.91 -2.48
CA ASN A 337 12.32 -11.05 -2.02
C ASN A 337 12.41 -12.10 -3.12
N PHE A 338 13.63 -12.45 -3.52
CA PHE A 338 13.87 -13.49 -4.52
C PHE A 338 14.00 -14.86 -3.89
N ASN A 339 13.42 -15.87 -4.55
CA ASN A 339 13.23 -17.22 -4.02
C ASN A 339 12.48 -17.18 -2.68
N SER A 340 11.34 -16.49 -2.65
CA SER A 340 10.52 -16.36 -1.44
C SER A 340 9.81 -17.68 -1.17
N ALA A 341 10.07 -18.28 -0.02
CA ALA A 341 9.35 -19.48 0.39
C ALA A 341 7.92 -19.12 0.80
N HIS A 342 7.02 -20.06 0.60
CA HIS A 342 5.68 -20.05 1.15
C HIS A 342 5.54 -21.35 1.94
N ASP A 343 5.81 -21.27 3.26
CA ASP A 343 5.66 -22.39 4.19
C ASP A 343 4.17 -22.50 4.58
N ASN A 344 3.49 -23.48 3.99
CA ASN A 344 2.07 -23.73 4.22
C ASN A 344 1.82 -24.65 5.42
N THR A 345 2.87 -24.99 6.17
CA THR A 345 2.82 -25.94 7.29
C THR A 345 3.24 -25.32 8.62
N GLY A 346 3.86 -24.14 8.60
CA GLY A 346 4.23 -23.35 9.78
C GLY A 346 5.40 -23.95 10.57
N ASN A 347 6.20 -24.81 9.95
CA ASN A 347 7.30 -25.52 10.59
C ASN A 347 8.68 -24.88 10.30
N LEU A 348 8.71 -23.73 9.63
CA LEU A 348 9.89 -22.93 9.29
C LEU A 348 10.87 -23.65 8.35
N LYS A 349 10.38 -24.65 7.61
CA LYS A 349 11.10 -25.31 6.50
C LYS A 349 10.20 -25.39 5.28
N THR A 350 10.79 -25.71 4.14
CA THR A 350 10.07 -25.85 2.88
C THR A 350 10.31 -27.25 2.32
N ASP A 351 9.28 -28.08 2.32
CA ASP A 351 9.37 -29.47 1.89
C ASP A 351 9.01 -29.60 0.39
N LEU A 352 10.00 -29.95 -0.45
CA LEU A 352 9.80 -30.28 -1.86
C LEU A 352 9.79 -31.79 -2.07
N ILE A 353 8.69 -32.34 -2.60
CA ILE A 353 8.51 -33.79 -2.73
C ILE A 353 8.71 -34.21 -4.19
N PHE A 354 9.53 -35.23 -4.38
CA PHE A 354 9.82 -35.84 -5.67
C PHE A 354 9.41 -37.30 -5.68
N LYS A 355 8.97 -37.78 -6.85
CA LYS A 355 8.70 -39.19 -7.10
C LYS A 355 10.02 -39.96 -7.22
N THR A 356 9.94 -41.29 -7.21
CA THR A 356 11.10 -42.17 -7.34
C THR A 356 11.87 -41.99 -8.65
N ASP A 357 11.20 -41.55 -9.71
CA ASP A 357 11.80 -41.22 -11.02
C ASP A 357 12.47 -39.83 -11.06
N GLY A 358 12.48 -39.10 -9.93
CA GLY A 358 13.05 -37.77 -9.82
C GLY A 358 12.15 -36.64 -10.34
N THR A 359 10.93 -36.93 -10.81
CA THR A 359 9.98 -35.87 -11.20
C THR A 359 9.31 -35.25 -9.98
N PRO A 360 8.95 -33.95 -10.00
CA PRO A 360 8.25 -33.31 -8.88
C PRO A 360 6.87 -33.95 -8.62
N ASP A 361 6.58 -34.27 -7.35
CA ASP A 361 5.27 -34.72 -6.90
C ASP A 361 4.42 -33.51 -6.48
N ARG A 362 3.91 -32.80 -7.50
CA ARG A 362 3.08 -31.60 -7.32
C ARG A 362 1.76 -31.85 -6.59
N ARG A 363 1.29 -33.10 -6.54
CA ARG A 363 0.04 -33.45 -5.86
C ARG A 363 0.22 -33.47 -4.34
N ASN A 364 1.40 -33.87 -3.87
CA ASN A 364 1.68 -34.03 -2.44
C ASN A 364 2.56 -32.92 -1.88
N THR A 365 3.30 -32.20 -2.72
CA THR A 365 4.03 -30.99 -2.31
C THR A 365 3.05 -29.88 -2.01
N ARG A 366 3.05 -29.37 -0.78
CA ARG A 366 2.18 -28.27 -0.34
C ARG A 366 2.88 -26.93 -0.41
N ASP A 367 4.11 -26.88 0.09
CA ASP A 367 4.90 -25.66 0.10
C ASP A 367 5.32 -25.28 -1.33
N SER A 368 5.63 -24.00 -1.50
CA SER A 368 6.12 -23.50 -2.78
C SER A 368 7.22 -22.48 -2.57
N ILE A 369 8.04 -22.31 -3.61
CA ILE A 369 9.05 -21.25 -3.66
C ILE A 369 8.71 -20.40 -4.87
N TRP A 370 8.48 -19.13 -4.63
CA TRP A 370 8.19 -18.13 -5.64
C TRP A 370 9.51 -17.59 -6.19
N ASN A 371 9.61 -17.41 -7.51
CA ASN A 371 10.80 -16.77 -8.13
C ASN A 371 11.11 -15.43 -7.45
N TYR A 372 10.05 -14.66 -7.20
CA TYR A 372 10.08 -13.51 -6.32
C TYR A 372 8.69 -13.31 -5.69
N HIS A 373 8.67 -12.64 -4.54
CA HIS A 373 7.47 -12.16 -3.88
C HIS A 373 7.65 -10.70 -3.47
N CYS A 374 6.56 -9.92 -3.48
CA CYS A 374 6.59 -8.51 -3.12
C CYS A 374 5.66 -8.21 -1.96
N TRP A 375 6.15 -7.45 -0.98
CA TRP A 375 5.39 -6.93 0.15
C TRP A 375 5.77 -5.47 0.42
N ASN A 376 5.29 -4.91 1.54
CA ASN A 376 5.62 -3.55 1.96
C ASN A 376 6.34 -3.53 3.31
N GLU A 377 7.17 -2.52 3.50
CA GLU A 377 7.64 -2.12 4.82
C GLU A 377 7.05 -0.75 5.20
N VAL A 378 6.70 -0.58 6.48
CA VAL A 378 6.31 0.70 7.09
C VAL A 378 7.29 1.09 8.19
N PHE A 379 7.65 2.36 8.31
CA PHE A 379 8.53 2.84 9.37
C PHE A 379 7.71 3.37 10.55
N ILE A 380 7.65 2.60 11.65
CA ILE A 380 6.81 2.93 12.81
C ILE A 380 7.47 2.58 14.15
N VAL A 381 7.04 3.26 15.21
CA VAL A 381 7.32 2.86 16.59
C VAL A 381 6.41 1.70 17.00
N ARG A 382 6.95 0.74 17.74
CA ARG A 382 6.25 -0.45 18.27
C ARG A 382 6.18 -0.43 19.80
N PRO A 383 5.34 0.42 20.41
CA PRO A 383 5.21 0.49 21.87
C PRO A 383 4.65 -0.80 22.51
N ASP A 384 4.06 -1.68 21.70
CA ASP A 384 3.60 -3.01 22.08
C ASP A 384 4.72 -4.07 22.15
N LEU A 385 5.94 -3.73 21.69
CA LEU A 385 7.10 -4.62 21.69
C LEU A 385 8.24 -4.09 22.60
N PRO A 386 9.19 -4.97 22.99
CA PRO A 386 10.42 -4.54 23.64
C PRO A 386 11.20 -3.48 22.84
N ALA A 387 11.99 -2.68 23.56
CA ALA A 387 12.83 -1.65 22.96
C ALA A 387 13.79 -2.26 21.91
N GLY A 388 13.98 -1.55 20.79
CA GLY A 388 14.82 -1.99 19.67
C GLY A 388 14.08 -2.68 18.52
N LEU A 389 12.78 -2.98 18.69
CA LEU A 389 11.96 -3.63 17.65
C LEU A 389 11.11 -2.67 16.80
N SER A 390 11.20 -1.37 17.08
CA SER A 390 10.68 -0.28 16.23
C SER A 390 11.49 -0.12 14.94
N GLY A 391 11.03 0.73 14.02
CA GLY A 391 11.66 0.98 12.72
C GLY A 391 10.86 0.32 11.60
N TRP A 392 11.54 -0.29 10.63
CA TRP A 392 10.87 -0.98 9.52
C TRP A 392 10.11 -2.22 9.97
N GLN A 393 8.84 -2.30 9.58
CA GLN A 393 7.95 -3.43 9.86
C GLN A 393 7.38 -3.97 8.56
N VAL A 394 7.43 -5.28 8.37
CA VAL A 394 6.81 -5.98 7.24
C VAL A 394 5.31 -5.97 7.37
N VAL A 395 4.63 -5.56 6.30
CA VAL A 395 3.18 -5.72 6.13
C VAL A 395 2.93 -6.26 4.71
N ASP A 396 2.16 -7.33 4.59
CA ASP A 396 1.87 -7.97 3.31
C ASP A 396 0.36 -8.09 3.11
N ALA A 397 -0.09 -7.53 1.99
CA ALA A 397 -1.48 -7.54 1.54
C ALA A 397 -1.81 -8.74 0.64
N THR A 398 -0.81 -9.51 0.21
CA THR A 398 -1.01 -10.68 -0.64
C THR A 398 -1.62 -11.80 0.19
N PRO A 399 -2.78 -12.36 -0.21
CA PRO A 399 -3.43 -13.42 0.55
C PRO A 399 -2.68 -14.75 0.38
N GLN A 400 -1.73 -15.01 1.29
CA GLN A 400 -0.95 -16.24 1.35
C GLN A 400 -1.45 -17.16 2.47
N GLU A 401 -1.28 -16.71 3.71
CA GLU A 401 -1.67 -17.42 4.92
C GLU A 401 -2.64 -16.60 5.77
N THR A 402 -3.45 -17.29 6.56
CA THR A 402 -4.39 -16.63 7.47
C THR A 402 -3.74 -16.31 8.81
N SER A 403 -3.91 -15.09 9.30
CA SER A 403 -3.54 -14.63 10.63
C SER A 403 -4.79 -14.29 11.44
N ASP A 404 -5.00 -15.00 12.55
CA ASP A 404 -6.25 -14.99 13.33
C ASP A 404 -7.48 -15.31 12.46
N GLY A 405 -7.33 -16.22 11.50
CA GLY A 405 -8.40 -16.65 10.60
C GLY A 405 -8.74 -15.68 9.45
N HIS A 406 -7.92 -14.65 9.22
CA HIS A 406 -8.11 -13.67 8.13
C HIS A 406 -6.84 -13.55 7.29
N PHE A 407 -6.96 -13.30 5.98
CA PHE A 407 -5.85 -13.06 5.07
C PHE A 407 -5.26 -11.66 5.28
N ARG A 408 -4.27 -11.60 6.17
CA ARG A 408 -3.53 -10.39 6.54
C ARG A 408 -2.17 -10.77 7.09
N CYS A 409 -1.16 -9.94 6.88
CA CYS A 409 0.17 -10.15 7.45
C CYS A 409 0.74 -8.83 8.00
N GLY A 410 1.34 -8.92 9.20
CA GLY A 410 2.07 -7.84 9.84
C GLY A 410 1.23 -6.90 10.72
N PRO A 411 1.83 -5.85 11.31
CA PRO A 411 3.23 -5.46 11.15
C PRO A 411 4.22 -6.37 11.90
N ALA A 412 5.16 -6.99 11.19
CA ALA A 412 6.21 -7.83 11.75
C ALA A 412 7.54 -7.05 11.81
N SER A 413 8.20 -7.01 12.96
CA SER A 413 9.46 -6.24 13.10
C SER A 413 10.57 -6.90 12.28
N VAL A 414 11.17 -6.15 11.35
CA VAL A 414 12.31 -6.63 10.54
C VAL A 414 13.49 -7.00 11.44
N THR A 415 13.73 -6.22 12.50
CA THR A 415 14.73 -6.57 13.53
C THR A 415 14.39 -7.88 14.23
N ALA A 416 13.12 -8.09 14.62
CA ALA A 416 12.72 -9.34 15.27
C ALA A 416 12.90 -10.55 14.35
N ILE A 417 12.60 -10.41 13.06
CA ILE A 417 12.82 -11.45 12.04
C ILE A 417 14.32 -11.79 11.95
N LYS A 418 15.17 -10.76 11.84
CA LYS A 418 16.62 -10.95 11.78
C LYS A 418 17.21 -11.65 13.00
N GLU A 419 16.76 -11.27 14.19
CA GLU A 419 17.22 -11.87 15.44
C GLU A 419 16.51 -13.18 15.79
N GLY A 420 15.60 -13.67 14.93
CA GLY A 420 14.84 -14.89 15.17
C GLY A 420 13.91 -14.82 16.40
N LEU A 421 13.44 -13.62 16.76
CA LEU A 421 12.52 -13.37 17.88
C LEU A 421 11.06 -13.57 17.45
N LEU A 422 10.74 -14.78 16.99
CA LEU A 422 9.52 -15.09 16.24
C LEU A 422 8.24 -15.16 17.09
N CYS A 423 8.36 -15.11 18.42
CA CYS A 423 7.23 -15.09 19.34
C CYS A 423 6.51 -13.74 19.38
N HIS A 424 7.12 -12.69 18.84
CA HIS A 424 6.54 -11.36 18.84
C HIS A 424 5.49 -11.17 17.74
N PRO A 425 4.39 -10.48 18.04
CA PRO A 425 3.40 -10.17 17.03
C PRO A 425 3.95 -9.18 16.00
N PHE A 426 3.52 -9.22 14.75
CA PHE A 426 2.55 -10.16 14.19
C PHE A 426 3.26 -11.04 13.17
N ASP A 427 2.80 -12.28 13.00
CA ASP A 427 3.13 -13.11 11.83
C ASP A 427 4.64 -13.35 11.59
N SER A 428 5.48 -13.14 12.61
CA SER A 428 6.94 -13.13 12.46
C SER A 428 7.50 -14.49 12.00
N GLY A 429 6.90 -15.59 12.44
CA GLY A 429 7.28 -16.93 11.99
C GLY A 429 7.04 -17.14 10.48
N PHE A 430 5.90 -16.68 9.97
CA PHE A 430 5.59 -16.74 8.55
C PHE A 430 6.61 -15.92 7.74
N VAL A 431 6.80 -14.65 8.10
CA VAL A 431 7.75 -13.77 7.38
C VAL A 431 9.19 -14.30 7.47
N PHE A 432 9.59 -14.87 8.60
CA PHE A 432 10.91 -15.51 8.73
C PHE A 432 11.07 -16.68 7.77
N ALA A 433 10.04 -17.53 7.63
CA ALA A 433 10.07 -18.63 6.68
C ALA A 433 10.23 -18.13 5.24
N GLU A 434 9.55 -17.03 4.86
CA GLU A 434 9.65 -16.46 3.51
C GLU A 434 11.08 -16.11 3.10
N VAL A 435 11.93 -15.70 4.06
CA VAL A 435 13.29 -15.21 3.80
C VAL A 435 14.42 -16.17 4.20
N ASN A 436 14.13 -17.18 5.02
CA ASN A 436 15.18 -17.97 5.67
C ASN A 436 14.82 -19.44 5.96
N SER A 437 13.79 -20.01 5.34
CA SER A 437 13.48 -21.44 5.50
C SER A 437 14.51 -22.35 4.82
N ASP A 438 14.85 -23.46 5.48
CA ASP A 438 15.64 -24.53 4.86
C ASP A 438 14.76 -25.30 3.84
N VAL A 439 15.29 -25.58 2.65
CA VAL A 439 14.59 -26.39 1.63
C VAL A 439 14.98 -27.84 1.78
N VAL A 440 14.02 -28.69 2.13
CA VAL A 440 14.23 -30.14 2.32
C VAL A 440 13.64 -30.88 1.12
N PHE A 441 14.48 -31.61 0.41
CA PHE A 441 14.10 -32.41 -0.74
C PHE A 441 13.81 -33.85 -0.30
N HIS A 442 12.60 -34.32 -0.55
CA HIS A 442 12.14 -35.66 -0.17
C HIS A 442 11.89 -36.54 -1.39
N LYS A 443 12.23 -37.82 -1.29
CA LYS A 443 11.70 -38.87 -2.16
C LYS A 443 10.49 -39.50 -1.50
N ARG A 444 9.40 -39.61 -2.26
CA ARG A 444 8.18 -40.33 -1.85
C ARG A 444 8.13 -41.69 -2.51
N ASP A 445 8.09 -42.75 -1.70
CA ASP A 445 7.96 -44.12 -2.19
C ASP A 445 6.49 -44.46 -2.58
N ARG A 446 6.29 -45.68 -3.10
CA ARG A 446 4.96 -46.19 -3.49
C ARG A 446 3.98 -46.36 -2.31
N TYR A 447 4.47 -46.44 -1.08
CA TYR A 447 3.68 -46.58 0.15
C TYR A 447 3.35 -45.22 0.77
N GLY A 448 4.01 -44.15 0.30
CA GLY A 448 3.83 -42.79 0.77
C GLY A 448 4.86 -42.33 1.81
N THR A 449 5.88 -43.14 2.09
CA THR A 449 6.98 -42.78 3.01
C THR A 449 7.83 -41.69 2.37
N LEU A 450 8.15 -40.66 3.15
CA LEU A 450 9.06 -39.59 2.75
C LEU A 450 10.46 -39.85 3.29
N SER A 451 11.47 -39.74 2.43
CA SER A 451 12.88 -39.86 2.78
C SER A 451 13.64 -38.62 2.33
N PRO A 452 14.24 -37.82 3.23
CA PRO A 452 15.02 -36.67 2.85
C PRO A 452 16.31 -37.13 2.17
N TYR A 453 16.66 -36.53 1.04
CA TYR A 453 17.90 -36.84 0.30
C TYR A 453 18.79 -35.62 0.07
N ARG A 454 18.29 -34.40 0.31
CA ARG A 454 19.06 -33.16 0.26
C ARG A 454 18.42 -32.09 1.14
N VAL A 455 19.23 -31.25 1.76
CA VAL A 455 18.82 -30.01 2.41
C VAL A 455 19.60 -28.86 1.80
N ASP A 456 18.92 -27.81 1.36
CA ASP A 456 19.52 -26.57 0.87
C ASP A 456 19.16 -25.42 1.81
N LYS A 457 20.18 -24.87 2.46
CA LYS A 457 20.04 -23.81 3.47
C LYS A 457 20.19 -22.41 2.90
N THR A 458 20.47 -22.29 1.60
CA THR A 458 20.90 -21.04 0.95
C THR A 458 19.99 -20.63 -0.20
N HIS A 459 18.96 -21.43 -0.48
CA HIS A 459 18.11 -21.23 -1.64
C HIS A 459 17.02 -20.19 -1.42
N VAL A 460 16.53 -20.04 -0.19
CA VAL A 460 15.43 -19.12 0.15
C VAL A 460 15.98 -17.75 0.53
N GLY A 461 15.31 -16.70 0.07
CA GLY A 461 15.71 -15.32 0.33
C GLY A 461 17.11 -15.00 -0.16
N GLN A 462 17.43 -15.35 -1.41
CA GLN A 462 18.77 -15.14 -1.99
C GLN A 462 19.12 -13.66 -2.17
N GLY A 463 18.11 -12.79 -2.18
CA GLY A 463 18.31 -11.36 -2.17
C GLY A 463 16.99 -10.63 -1.94
N ILE A 464 17.04 -9.60 -1.10
CA ILE A 464 15.90 -8.78 -0.71
C ILE A 464 16.21 -7.34 -1.11
N TYR A 465 15.38 -6.77 -1.97
CA TYR A 465 15.65 -5.48 -2.61
C TYR A 465 14.50 -4.50 -2.44
N THR A 466 14.85 -3.23 -2.39
CA THR A 466 13.92 -2.10 -2.49
C THR A 466 14.51 -1.02 -3.37
N GLN A 467 13.72 -0.02 -3.75
CA GLN A 467 14.22 1.12 -4.51
C GLN A 467 15.12 1.98 -3.62
N ALA A 468 16.28 2.38 -4.15
CA ALA A 468 17.17 3.30 -3.47
C ALA A 468 16.54 4.69 -3.31
N VAL A 469 16.87 5.38 -2.22
CA VAL A 469 16.41 6.77 -1.99
C VAL A 469 16.91 7.68 -3.10
N GLY A 470 16.00 8.36 -3.81
CA GLY A 470 16.34 9.31 -4.86
C GLY A 470 16.92 8.68 -6.14
N SER A 471 16.85 7.36 -6.30
CA SER A 471 17.38 6.65 -7.47
C SER A 471 16.49 5.45 -7.86
N PRO A 472 16.29 5.17 -9.15
CA PRO A 472 15.57 3.96 -9.59
C PRO A 472 16.40 2.67 -9.42
N ALA A 473 17.64 2.77 -8.92
CA ALA A 473 18.52 1.62 -8.71
C ALA A 473 18.01 0.70 -7.59
N PRO A 474 18.23 -0.63 -7.72
CA PRO A 474 17.98 -1.56 -6.63
C PRO A 474 18.94 -1.31 -5.46
N MET A 475 18.40 -1.32 -4.25
CA MET A 475 19.12 -1.32 -2.98
C MET A 475 18.96 -2.67 -2.31
N ASP A 476 20.08 -3.37 -2.08
CA ASP A 476 20.10 -4.64 -1.36
C ASP A 476 19.95 -4.42 0.15
N ILE A 477 18.87 -4.96 0.73
CA ILE A 477 18.57 -4.92 2.15
C ILE A 477 18.53 -6.31 2.79
N THR A 478 19.10 -7.34 2.13
CA THR A 478 19.09 -8.73 2.64
C THR A 478 19.65 -8.82 4.07
N HIS A 479 20.70 -8.02 4.35
CA HIS A 479 21.36 -7.94 5.65
C HIS A 479 20.49 -7.37 6.79
N THR A 480 19.34 -6.74 6.47
CA THR A 480 18.38 -6.26 7.49
C THR A 480 17.44 -7.37 7.94
N TYR A 481 17.25 -8.40 7.13
CA TYR A 481 16.34 -9.52 7.39
C TYR A 481 17.05 -10.77 7.92
N LYS A 482 18.30 -11.00 7.49
CA LYS A 482 19.07 -12.17 7.92
C LYS A 482 20.56 -11.89 7.95
N TYR A 483 21.27 -12.72 8.72
CA TYR A 483 22.72 -12.74 8.74
C TYR A 483 23.29 -13.40 7.47
N PRO A 484 24.55 -13.12 7.09
CA PRO A 484 25.19 -13.80 5.98
C PRO A 484 25.19 -15.32 6.14
N GLU A 485 24.95 -16.03 5.04
CA GLU A 485 24.94 -17.49 5.00
C GLU A 485 26.26 -18.08 5.53
N GLY A 486 26.16 -19.14 6.34
CA GLY A 486 27.32 -19.81 6.95
C GLY A 486 27.83 -19.21 8.28
N ASN A 487 27.20 -18.15 8.80
CA ASN A 487 27.50 -17.64 10.15
C ASN A 487 26.85 -18.50 11.24
N THR A 488 27.59 -18.86 12.29
CA THR A 488 27.10 -19.66 13.44
C THR A 488 25.83 -19.13 14.14
N HIS A 489 25.53 -17.83 14.05
CA HIS A 489 24.30 -17.25 14.60
C HIS A 489 23.03 -17.72 13.89
N THR A 490 23.11 -18.15 12.61
CA THR A 490 21.93 -18.61 11.86
C THR A 490 21.42 -19.98 12.32
N HIS A 491 22.27 -20.79 12.96
CA HIS A 491 21.94 -22.18 13.30
C HIS A 491 21.18 -22.37 14.62
N THR A 492 21.24 -21.41 15.54
CA THR A 492 20.62 -21.55 16.87
C THR A 492 19.10 -21.33 16.85
N HIS A 493 18.59 -20.51 15.93
CA HIS A 493 17.19 -20.07 15.93
C HIS A 493 16.24 -21.06 15.22
N THR A 494 16.64 -21.63 14.08
CA THR A 494 15.80 -22.58 13.32
C THR A 494 15.50 -23.87 14.11
N HIS A 495 16.44 -24.36 14.91
CA HIS A 495 16.28 -25.59 15.70
C HIS A 495 15.43 -25.43 16.97
N THR A 496 15.32 -24.21 17.52
CA THR A 496 14.61 -23.98 18.80
C THR A 496 13.10 -23.85 18.61
N HIS A 497 12.64 -23.42 17.43
CA HIS A 497 11.22 -23.10 17.17
C HIS A 497 10.40 -24.19 16.48
N THR A 498 11.00 -25.31 16.05
CA THR A 498 10.30 -26.42 15.37
C THR A 498 9.32 -27.20 16.27
N HIS A 499 9.20 -26.85 17.55
CA HIS A 499 8.47 -27.63 18.56
C HIS A 499 7.04 -27.19 18.87
N THR A 500 6.49 -26.17 18.22
CA THR A 500 5.14 -25.68 18.53
C THR A 500 4.44 -25.17 17.29
N HIS A 501 3.19 -25.62 17.09
CA HIS A 501 2.22 -25.27 16.05
C HIS A 501 2.08 -26.30 14.91
N THR A 502 1.02 -27.10 15.00
CA THR A 502 0.44 -27.88 13.89
C THR A 502 -1.03 -27.54 13.78
N GLY A 503 -1.44 -26.89 12.69
CA GLY A 503 -2.83 -26.70 12.28
C GLY A 503 -3.02 -27.19 10.85
N PRO A 504 -4.07 -27.97 10.52
CA PRO A 504 -4.27 -28.47 9.16
C PRO A 504 -5.05 -27.46 8.33
N HIS A 505 -4.48 -26.97 7.22
CA HIS A 505 -5.21 -26.22 6.22
C HIS A 505 -5.06 -26.84 4.82
N LYS A 506 -6.15 -26.75 4.03
CA LYS A 506 -6.27 -27.29 2.68
C LYS A 506 -6.57 -26.13 1.74
N TYR A 507 -5.71 -25.90 0.75
CA TYR A 507 -6.07 -25.16 -0.45
C TYR A 507 -5.49 -25.82 -1.70
N SER A 508 -6.30 -25.81 -2.76
CA SER A 508 -5.98 -26.34 -4.08
C SER A 508 -5.66 -25.18 -5.01
N ASN A 509 -4.39 -24.96 -5.31
CA ASN A 509 -3.96 -24.11 -6.42
C ASN A 509 -3.62 -24.99 -7.61
N THR A 510 -4.56 -25.13 -8.54
CA THR A 510 -4.33 -25.80 -9.83
C THR A 510 -3.50 -24.89 -10.72
N ARG A 511 -2.16 -24.97 -10.61
CA ARG A 511 -1.25 -24.43 -11.63
C ARG A 511 -1.21 -25.42 -12.81
N MET A 512 -1.75 -25.03 -13.96
CA MET A 512 -1.43 -25.74 -15.22
C MET A 512 0.00 -25.39 -15.59
N CYS A 513 0.88 -26.40 -15.59
CA CYS A 513 2.24 -26.27 -16.09
C CYS A 513 2.44 -27.34 -17.14
N VAL A 514 2.78 -26.92 -18.36
CA VAL A 514 3.18 -27.85 -19.41
C VAL A 514 4.60 -28.32 -19.09
N CYS A 515 4.71 -29.58 -18.69
CA CYS A 515 6.00 -30.21 -18.39
C CYS A 515 6.48 -30.98 -19.63
N VAL A 516 7.60 -30.57 -20.20
CA VAL A 516 8.31 -31.39 -21.19
C VAL A 516 9.40 -32.16 -20.46
N CYS A 517 9.26 -33.48 -20.39
CA CYS A 517 10.25 -34.36 -19.77
C CYS A 517 11.14 -34.96 -20.85
N VAL A 518 12.47 -34.84 -20.70
CA VAL A 518 13.45 -35.51 -21.56
C VAL A 518 14.38 -36.33 -20.68
N CYS A 519 14.52 -37.62 -20.98
CA CYS A 519 15.42 -38.54 -20.29
C CYS A 519 16.62 -38.84 -21.19
N VAL A 520 17.83 -38.73 -20.66
CA VAL A 520 19.07 -39.03 -21.39
C VAL A 520 19.97 -39.88 -20.48
N CYS A 521 20.46 -41.01 -20.98
CA CYS A 521 21.49 -41.81 -20.32
C CYS A 521 22.87 -41.33 -20.78
N VAL A 522 23.76 -40.98 -19.85
CA VAL A 522 25.11 -40.51 -20.14
C VAL A 522 26.11 -41.40 -19.41
N CYS A 523 27.11 -41.93 -20.12
CA CYS A 523 28.24 -42.64 -19.52
C CYS A 523 29.40 -41.65 -19.36
N VAL A 524 29.83 -41.39 -18.12
CA VAL A 524 30.91 -40.45 -17.82
C VAL A 524 32.12 -41.22 -17.32
N CYS A 525 33.26 -41.11 -18.00
CA CYS A 525 34.53 -41.68 -17.54
C CYS A 525 35.05 -40.92 -16.30
N VAL A 526 35.81 -41.60 -15.44
CA VAL A 526 36.42 -40.98 -14.24
C VAL A 526 37.25 -39.77 -14.65
N CYS A 527 37.03 -38.63 -13.99
CA CYS A 527 37.66 -37.33 -14.28
C CYS A 527 37.30 -36.68 -15.64
N ALA A 528 36.28 -37.15 -16.35
CA ALA A 528 35.76 -36.51 -17.56
C ALA A 528 34.52 -35.65 -17.25
N ALA A 529 34.29 -34.62 -18.07
CA ALA A 529 33.09 -33.79 -18.02
C ALA A 529 32.32 -33.89 -19.34
N GLU A 530 31.07 -34.33 -19.27
CA GLU A 530 30.18 -34.44 -20.43
C GLU A 530 29.21 -33.24 -20.49
N ARG A 531 28.85 -32.81 -21.71
CA ARG A 531 27.89 -31.72 -21.93
C ARG A 531 26.78 -32.17 -22.87
N VAL A 532 25.54 -32.03 -22.41
CA VAL A 532 24.35 -32.31 -23.22
C VAL A 532 23.65 -30.99 -23.55
N MET A 533 23.43 -30.73 -24.84
CA MET A 533 22.78 -29.51 -25.32
C MET A 533 21.30 -29.77 -25.63
N PHE A 534 20.42 -28.94 -25.08
CA PHE A 534 18.99 -28.95 -25.37
C PHE A 534 18.59 -27.66 -26.09
N ARG A 535 17.88 -27.80 -27.22
CA ARG A 535 17.35 -26.67 -27.99
C ARG A 535 15.83 -26.69 -27.90
N ILE A 536 15.25 -25.59 -27.42
CA ILE A 536 13.79 -25.41 -27.32
C ILE A 536 13.39 -24.25 -28.25
N PRO A 537 12.79 -24.53 -29.42
CA PRO A 537 12.25 -23.51 -30.32
C PRO A 537 11.19 -22.62 -29.66
N ALA A 538 11.09 -21.36 -30.10
CA ALA A 538 10.13 -20.39 -29.57
C ALA A 538 8.68 -20.84 -29.72
N GLN A 539 8.36 -21.51 -30.83
CA GLN A 539 7.03 -22.03 -31.09
C GLN A 539 6.58 -23.08 -30.07
N GLU A 540 7.52 -23.78 -29.43
CA GLU A 540 7.21 -24.82 -28.44
C GLU A 540 6.87 -24.24 -27.07
N TYR A 541 7.49 -23.13 -26.65
CA TYR A 541 7.26 -22.57 -25.32
C TYR A 541 6.34 -21.34 -25.30
N MET A 542 6.29 -20.53 -26.36
CA MET A 542 5.53 -19.26 -26.37
C MET A 542 4.03 -19.43 -26.08
N PRO A 543 3.33 -20.44 -26.62
CA PRO A 543 1.91 -20.67 -26.29
C PRO A 543 1.67 -21.05 -24.81
N HIS A 544 2.73 -21.41 -24.09
CA HIS A 544 2.70 -21.85 -22.71
C HIS A 544 3.34 -20.83 -21.76
N LEU A 545 3.84 -19.69 -22.28
CA LEU A 545 4.27 -18.57 -21.44
C LEU A 545 3.04 -17.90 -20.85
N GLY A 546 2.95 -17.96 -19.52
CA GLY A 546 1.92 -17.29 -18.76
C GLY A 546 2.21 -15.80 -18.53
N SER A 547 1.64 -15.27 -17.46
CA SER A 547 1.94 -13.92 -16.97
C SER A 547 3.41 -13.76 -16.57
N GLN A 548 4.05 -14.80 -16.05
CA GLN A 548 5.49 -14.81 -15.76
C GLN A 548 6.27 -15.20 -17.01
N LEU A 549 7.19 -14.32 -17.43
CA LEU A 549 8.05 -14.54 -18.59
C LEU A 549 9.27 -15.38 -18.22
N SER A 550 9.06 -16.53 -17.57
CA SER A 550 10.13 -17.38 -17.08
C SER A 550 9.93 -18.85 -17.45
N LEU A 551 11.03 -19.58 -17.61
CA LEU A 551 11.06 -21.02 -17.81
C LEU A 551 11.80 -21.68 -16.64
N GLN A 552 11.15 -22.63 -15.98
CA GLN A 552 11.76 -23.42 -14.91
C GLN A 552 12.32 -24.73 -15.46
N PHE A 553 13.62 -24.93 -15.25
CA PHE A 553 14.33 -26.16 -15.58
C PHE A 553 14.61 -26.94 -14.30
N ILE A 554 14.22 -28.21 -14.29
CA ILE A 554 14.54 -29.15 -13.22
C ILE A 554 15.34 -30.27 -13.87
N VAL A 555 16.59 -30.43 -13.43
CA VAL A 555 17.50 -31.47 -13.92
C VAL A 555 17.77 -32.42 -12.77
N THR A 556 17.37 -33.68 -12.92
CA THR A 556 17.69 -34.74 -11.96
C THR A 556 18.67 -35.72 -12.58
N GLY A 557 19.67 -36.10 -11.78
CA GLY A 557 20.66 -37.11 -12.13
C GLY A 557 20.63 -38.23 -11.10
N GLN A 558 20.78 -39.46 -11.56
CA GLN A 558 20.92 -40.63 -10.70
C GLN A 558 22.13 -41.43 -11.15
N ALA A 559 23.01 -41.75 -10.20
CA ALA A 559 24.16 -42.62 -10.39
C ALA A 559 24.26 -43.54 -9.17
N ASP A 560 24.15 -44.85 -9.40
CA ASP A 560 24.07 -45.86 -8.34
C ASP A 560 23.05 -45.49 -7.25
N ASP A 561 23.50 -45.35 -5.99
CA ASP A 561 22.69 -44.98 -4.82
C ASP A 561 22.58 -43.45 -4.60
N GLN A 562 23.22 -42.64 -5.46
CA GLN A 562 23.23 -41.18 -5.33
C GLN A 562 22.25 -40.53 -6.29
N SER A 563 21.57 -39.49 -5.80
CA SER A 563 20.64 -38.70 -6.58
C SER A 563 20.94 -37.22 -6.39
N VAL A 564 21.13 -36.53 -7.52
CA VAL A 564 21.34 -35.09 -7.56
C VAL A 564 20.17 -34.44 -8.27
N SER A 565 19.85 -33.20 -7.89
CA SER A 565 18.81 -32.42 -8.52
C SER A 565 19.27 -30.97 -8.59
N ALA A 566 18.98 -30.26 -9.68
CA ALA A 566 19.23 -28.85 -9.82
C ALA A 566 17.99 -28.17 -10.38
N ILE A 567 17.65 -27.00 -9.85
CA ILE A 567 16.56 -26.16 -10.34
C ILE A 567 17.18 -24.86 -10.84
N LYS A 568 16.80 -24.43 -12.05
CA LYS A 568 17.20 -23.15 -12.60
C LYS A 568 16.03 -22.49 -13.31
N VAL A 569 15.80 -21.21 -13.01
CA VAL A 569 14.80 -20.40 -13.70
C VAL A 569 15.52 -19.51 -14.72
N ILE A 570 14.99 -19.43 -15.94
CA ILE A 570 15.47 -18.54 -16.99
C ILE A 570 14.39 -17.50 -17.27
N GLU A 571 14.73 -16.23 -17.09
CA GLU A 571 13.86 -15.10 -17.41
C GLU A 571 14.03 -14.69 -18.88
N MET A 572 12.91 -14.45 -19.55
CA MET A 572 12.86 -14.01 -20.94
C MET A 572 12.91 -12.48 -21.02
N GLN A 573 13.60 -11.96 -22.04
CA GLN A 573 13.66 -10.53 -22.29
C GLN A 573 12.45 -10.06 -23.09
N THR A 574 11.87 -8.94 -22.67
CA THR A 574 10.77 -8.29 -23.40
C THR A 574 11.31 -7.35 -24.47
N PRO A 575 10.62 -7.22 -25.62
CA PRO A 575 10.90 -6.17 -26.60
C PRO A 575 10.78 -4.76 -25.99
N SER A 576 11.46 -3.79 -26.59
CA SER A 576 11.47 -2.41 -26.12
C SER A 576 10.19 -1.65 -26.49
N LEU A 577 9.64 -0.92 -25.52
CA LEU A 577 8.60 0.10 -25.71
C LEU A 577 9.24 1.48 -25.60
N THR A 578 9.00 2.35 -26.57
CA THR A 578 9.61 3.69 -26.61
C THR A 578 8.63 4.74 -26.13
N LEU A 579 9.03 5.54 -25.15
CA LEU A 579 8.30 6.71 -24.65
C LEU A 579 9.14 7.96 -24.93
N MET A 580 8.57 8.93 -25.64
CA MET A 580 9.20 10.23 -25.91
C MET A 580 8.27 11.35 -25.51
N VAL A 581 8.81 12.38 -24.89
CA VAL A 581 8.06 13.58 -24.48
C VAL A 581 8.60 14.77 -25.23
N SER A 582 7.67 15.61 -25.72
CA SER A 582 7.97 16.83 -26.47
C SER A 582 7.17 18.00 -25.90
N GLY A 583 7.67 19.22 -26.10
CA GLY A 583 7.18 20.42 -25.43
C GLY A 583 8.14 20.90 -24.34
N GLN A 584 7.89 22.09 -23.80
CA GLN A 584 8.67 22.62 -22.67
C GLN A 584 8.13 22.03 -21.36
N PRO A 585 8.99 21.43 -20.52
CA PRO A 585 8.55 20.75 -19.31
C PRO A 585 8.21 21.76 -18.21
N GLN A 586 7.02 22.34 -18.28
CA GLN A 586 6.60 23.46 -17.44
C GLN A 586 5.16 23.27 -16.95
N VAL A 587 4.88 23.69 -15.72
CA VAL A 587 3.52 23.66 -15.15
C VAL A 587 2.55 24.43 -16.03
N GLN A 588 1.38 23.82 -16.29
CA GLN A 588 0.29 24.33 -17.13
C GLN A 588 0.65 24.59 -18.61
N GLN A 589 1.84 24.18 -19.07
CA GLN A 589 2.20 24.23 -20.48
C GLN A 589 1.79 22.92 -21.18
N GLU A 590 1.21 23.02 -22.37
CA GLU A 590 0.89 21.82 -23.15
C GLU A 590 2.16 21.06 -23.55
N MET A 591 2.16 19.76 -23.29
CA MET A 591 3.19 18.81 -23.68
C MET A 591 2.56 17.63 -24.41
N ILE A 592 3.36 16.90 -25.19
CA ILE A 592 2.90 15.71 -25.92
C ILE A 592 3.80 14.54 -25.57
N VAL A 593 3.21 13.45 -25.10
CA VAL A 593 3.86 12.16 -24.94
C VAL A 593 3.54 11.28 -26.16
N THR A 594 4.55 10.62 -26.69
CA THR A 594 4.45 9.66 -27.80
C THR A 594 4.94 8.30 -27.32
N VAL A 595 4.08 7.29 -27.44
CA VAL A 595 4.41 5.89 -27.18
C VAL A 595 4.49 5.15 -28.51
N SER A 596 5.58 4.43 -28.75
CA SER A 596 5.82 3.68 -29.99
C SER A 596 6.33 2.28 -29.69
N PHE A 597 5.88 1.31 -30.47
CA PHE A 597 6.26 -0.09 -30.36
C PHE A 597 6.41 -0.71 -31.75
N THR A 598 7.42 -1.56 -31.92
CA THR A 598 7.63 -2.36 -33.14
C THR A 598 7.50 -3.83 -32.79
N ASN A 599 6.62 -4.56 -33.48
CA ASN A 599 6.51 -6.01 -33.32
C ASN A 599 7.78 -6.69 -33.85
N PRO A 600 8.64 -7.27 -33.00
CA PRO A 600 9.90 -7.86 -33.46
C PRO A 600 9.71 -9.27 -34.02
N PHE A 601 8.52 -9.85 -33.88
CA PHE A 601 8.25 -11.22 -34.26
C PHE A 601 7.88 -11.33 -35.74
N ASN A 602 8.10 -12.52 -36.30
CA ASN A 602 7.68 -12.88 -37.65
C ASN A 602 6.22 -13.35 -37.74
N PHE A 603 5.44 -13.14 -36.67
CA PHE A 603 4.01 -13.45 -36.59
C PHE A 603 3.23 -12.25 -36.02
N PRO A 604 1.94 -12.11 -36.37
CA PRO A 604 1.12 -10.99 -35.91
C PRO A 604 0.83 -11.09 -34.41
N LEU A 605 0.83 -9.94 -33.72
CA LEU A 605 0.32 -9.84 -32.35
C LEU A 605 -1.15 -9.45 -32.41
N GLN A 606 -2.01 -10.16 -31.68
CA GLN A 606 -3.45 -9.93 -31.69
C GLN A 606 -3.95 -9.42 -30.33
N GLY A 607 -5.00 -8.59 -30.36
CA GLY A 607 -5.67 -8.10 -29.16
C GLY A 607 -4.72 -7.34 -28.22
N VAL A 608 -3.95 -6.41 -28.78
CA VAL A 608 -2.91 -5.68 -28.03
C VAL A 608 -3.52 -4.48 -27.34
N HIS A 609 -3.35 -4.41 -26.03
CA HIS A 609 -3.74 -3.27 -25.20
C HIS A 609 -2.50 -2.48 -24.80
N LEU A 610 -2.53 -1.19 -25.08
CA LEU A 610 -1.49 -0.23 -24.67
C LEU A 610 -2.10 0.74 -23.66
N ALA A 611 -1.49 0.89 -22.49
CA ALA A 611 -1.89 1.83 -21.45
C ALA A 611 -0.76 2.80 -21.13
N MET A 612 -1.09 4.03 -20.75
CA MET A 612 -0.12 4.98 -20.21
C MET A 612 -0.74 5.83 -19.09
N GLU A 613 0.10 6.27 -18.15
CA GLU A 613 -0.30 7.07 -16.99
C GLU A 613 0.90 7.82 -16.40
N GLY A 614 0.67 8.99 -15.81
CA GLY A 614 1.66 9.74 -15.05
C GLY A 614 1.00 10.69 -14.04
N ALA A 615 1.27 10.54 -12.75
CA ALA A 615 0.68 11.36 -11.70
C ALA A 615 1.03 12.85 -11.90
N GLY A 616 0.01 13.72 -11.79
CA GLY A 616 0.13 15.14 -12.10
C GLY A 616 0.42 15.48 -13.57
N LEU A 617 0.48 14.49 -14.48
CA LEU A 617 0.78 14.66 -15.89
C LEU A 617 -0.36 14.15 -16.78
N VAL A 618 -0.54 12.84 -16.85
CA VAL A 618 -1.44 12.13 -17.78
C VAL A 618 -2.34 11.21 -16.97
N THR A 619 -3.64 11.47 -16.98
CA THR A 619 -4.63 10.52 -16.43
C THR A 619 -4.58 9.20 -17.19
N HIS A 620 -4.91 8.08 -16.55
CA HIS A 620 -4.83 6.76 -17.18
C HIS A 620 -5.55 6.72 -18.54
N ARG A 621 -4.80 6.47 -19.61
CA ARG A 621 -5.30 6.30 -20.98
C ARG A 621 -5.01 4.90 -21.49
N THR A 622 -5.88 4.41 -22.37
CA THR A 622 -5.71 3.10 -23.03
C THR A 622 -6.00 3.19 -24.52
N ARG A 623 -5.29 2.39 -25.31
CA ARG A 623 -5.51 2.21 -26.73
C ARG A 623 -5.48 0.73 -27.09
N TYR A 624 -6.45 0.30 -27.88
CA TYR A 624 -6.58 -1.07 -28.36
C TYR A 624 -6.15 -1.18 -29.83
N TYR A 625 -5.37 -2.22 -30.12
CA TYR A 625 -4.96 -2.60 -31.46
C TYR A 625 -5.40 -4.04 -31.70
N SER A 626 -6.31 -4.26 -32.66
CA SER A 626 -6.79 -5.62 -32.97
C SER A 626 -5.65 -6.52 -33.47
N VAL A 627 -4.77 -5.98 -34.33
CA VAL A 627 -3.61 -6.67 -34.87
C VAL A 627 -2.44 -5.69 -34.99
N ILE A 628 -1.23 -6.14 -34.65
CA ILE A 628 0.04 -5.52 -35.03
C ILE A 628 0.80 -6.52 -35.91
N GLU A 629 0.89 -6.20 -37.20
CA GLU A 629 1.51 -7.08 -38.19
C GLU A 629 2.99 -7.37 -37.89
N PRO A 630 3.55 -8.49 -38.39
CA PRO A 630 4.97 -8.80 -38.24
C PRO A 630 5.85 -7.63 -38.67
N LEU A 631 6.89 -7.34 -37.87
CA LEU A 631 7.90 -6.30 -38.17
C LEU A 631 7.33 -4.88 -38.33
N SER A 632 6.05 -4.65 -37.99
CA SER A 632 5.38 -3.37 -38.15
C SER A 632 5.41 -2.55 -36.86
N SER A 633 5.31 -1.23 -36.99
CA SER A 633 5.37 -0.28 -35.88
C SER A 633 4.05 0.43 -35.65
N ILE A 634 3.68 0.64 -34.40
CA ILE A 634 2.59 1.51 -33.97
C ILE A 634 3.14 2.76 -33.27
N SER A 635 2.37 3.85 -33.33
CA SER A 635 2.65 5.07 -32.57
C SER A 635 1.36 5.71 -32.07
N TRP A 636 1.39 6.20 -30.83
CA TRP A 636 0.27 6.83 -30.15
C TRP A 636 0.73 8.09 -29.44
N LYS A 637 0.03 9.20 -29.66
CA LYS A 637 0.30 10.50 -29.04
C LYS A 637 -0.85 10.90 -28.14
N GLU A 638 -0.52 11.47 -26.99
CA GLU A 638 -1.46 12.10 -26.06
C GLU A 638 -0.90 13.45 -25.64
N SER A 639 -1.76 14.48 -25.61
CA SER A 639 -1.41 15.79 -25.05
C SER A 639 -1.78 15.86 -23.57
N PHE A 640 -1.03 16.64 -22.81
CA PHE A 640 -1.25 16.82 -21.38
C PHE A 640 -0.71 18.14 -20.86
N PHE A 641 -1.16 18.53 -19.66
CA PHE A 641 -0.79 19.75 -18.98
C PHE A 641 -0.27 19.40 -17.57
N PRO A 642 1.04 19.56 -17.29
CA PRO A 642 1.59 19.25 -15.98
C PRO A 642 0.93 20.10 -14.88
N ARG A 643 0.40 19.45 -13.84
CA ARG A 643 -0.19 20.08 -12.65
C ARG A 643 0.84 20.42 -11.58
N LEU A 644 1.87 19.59 -11.46
CA LEU A 644 2.88 19.67 -10.41
C LEU A 644 4.28 19.81 -11.00
N ASP A 645 5.14 20.59 -10.35
CA ASP A 645 6.55 20.73 -10.67
C ASP A 645 7.41 19.60 -10.07
N GLY A 646 8.70 19.60 -10.39
CA GLY A 646 9.69 18.63 -9.94
C GLY A 646 9.80 17.38 -10.82
N PRO A 647 10.56 16.36 -10.36
CA PRO A 647 10.67 15.09 -11.07
C PRO A 647 9.33 14.37 -11.14
N ARG A 648 8.92 14.01 -12.36
CA ARG A 648 7.68 13.27 -12.66
C ARG A 648 7.99 12.11 -13.60
N CYS A 649 7.12 11.11 -13.58
CA CYS A 649 7.26 9.91 -14.38
C CYS A 649 5.99 9.66 -15.20
N ILE A 650 6.17 9.27 -16.46
CA ILE A 650 5.10 8.62 -17.24
C ILE A 650 5.49 7.17 -17.44
N VAL A 651 4.56 6.27 -17.15
CA VAL A 651 4.69 4.81 -17.34
C VAL A 651 3.78 4.38 -18.48
N ALA A 652 4.25 3.47 -19.33
CA ALA A 652 3.41 2.80 -20.31
C ALA A 652 3.59 1.27 -20.25
N VAL A 653 2.50 0.57 -20.51
CA VAL A 653 2.43 -0.90 -20.49
C VAL A 653 1.72 -1.37 -21.76
N LEU A 654 2.36 -2.27 -22.50
CA LEU A 654 1.77 -3.02 -23.61
C LEU A 654 1.57 -4.47 -23.15
N ASP A 655 0.35 -4.96 -23.31
CA ASP A 655 -0.03 -6.32 -22.92
C ASP A 655 -0.95 -6.96 -23.96
N SER A 656 -0.75 -8.25 -24.19
CA SER A 656 -1.55 -9.12 -25.05
C SER A 656 -1.35 -10.56 -24.61
N ILE A 657 -2.19 -11.49 -25.08
CA ILE A 657 -2.07 -12.91 -24.72
C ILE A 657 -0.70 -13.48 -25.11
N SER A 658 -0.19 -13.10 -26.30
CA SER A 658 1.08 -13.62 -26.85
C SER A 658 2.31 -12.86 -26.38
N LEU A 659 2.13 -11.65 -25.82
CA LEU A 659 3.21 -10.78 -25.38
C LEU A 659 2.73 -9.94 -24.20
N ARG A 660 3.18 -10.30 -23.00
CA ARG A 660 2.86 -9.64 -21.74
C ARG A 660 4.06 -8.85 -21.22
N GLN A 661 3.82 -7.96 -20.25
CA GLN A 661 4.85 -7.25 -19.48
C GLN A 661 5.80 -6.35 -20.28
N VAL A 662 5.41 -5.86 -21.47
CA VAL A 662 6.23 -4.89 -22.20
C VAL A 662 6.01 -3.53 -21.57
N THR A 663 6.97 -3.05 -20.80
CA THR A 663 6.84 -1.80 -20.04
C THR A 663 7.94 -0.82 -20.40
N SER A 664 7.66 0.47 -20.21
CA SER A 664 8.64 1.54 -20.35
C SER A 664 8.20 2.74 -19.53
N SER A 665 9.15 3.62 -19.23
CA SER A 665 8.92 4.84 -18.47
C SER A 665 9.82 5.96 -18.95
N VAL A 666 9.38 7.20 -18.71
CA VAL A 666 10.19 8.39 -18.94
C VAL A 666 10.09 9.33 -17.75
N LEU A 667 11.25 9.75 -17.24
CA LEU A 667 11.37 10.78 -16.21
C LEU A 667 11.44 12.15 -16.87
N ILE A 668 10.70 13.10 -16.32
CA ILE A 668 10.58 14.47 -16.83
C ILE A 668 10.70 15.39 -15.61
N CYS A 669 11.58 16.38 -15.65
CA CYS A 669 11.65 17.39 -14.61
C CYS A 669 10.81 18.60 -15.04
N ILE A 670 9.64 18.78 -14.41
CA ILE A 670 8.73 19.89 -14.70
C ILE A 670 9.17 21.13 -13.91
N VAL A 671 9.29 22.27 -14.57
CA VAL A 671 9.62 23.55 -13.93
C VAL A 671 8.36 24.32 -13.56
N HIS A 672 8.38 24.97 -12.41
CA HIS A 672 7.30 25.86 -11.97
C HIS A 672 7.32 27.18 -12.74
N THR A 673 6.14 27.76 -12.97
CA THR A 673 5.96 29.08 -13.58
C THR A 673 5.66 30.16 -12.53
N GLY A 674 6.64 31.04 -12.27
CA GLY A 674 6.50 32.32 -11.55
C GLY A 674 7.43 32.44 -10.34
N TYR A 675 8.18 33.52 -10.07
CA TYR A 675 8.44 34.80 -10.75
C TYR A 675 9.80 35.35 -10.25
N CYS A 676 10.49 36.19 -11.06
CA CYS A 676 11.40 37.23 -10.55
C CYS A 676 10.64 38.27 -9.73
#